data_AF-A0A2V6KM95-F1
#
_entry.id   AF-A0A2V6KM95-F1
#
_cell.length_a   1.000
_cell.length_b   1.000
_cell.length_c   1.000
_cell.angle_alpha   90.00
_cell.angle_beta   90.00
_cell.angle_gamma   90.00
#
_symmetry.space_group_name_H-M   'P 1'
#
loop_
_entity.id
_entity.type
_entity.pdbx_description
1 polymer ?
#
loop_
_entity_poly.entity_id
_entity_poly.type
_entity_poly.pdbx_seq_one_letter_code
_entity_poly.pdbx_strand_id
1 'polypeptide(L)'
;MNDDLSIKWTLANPLSIQTDDTGNAWNSGAARDIAAMSEDKVLVATDTRSIWIAGRDGSSFPVADDVESPDFWCITAGLYGDDHFYAGGAKLYETNISKTLPLLNWREIPVTWQEAPPHSNPYTVSPSAIYRIAILRGDKRMVLATTDGVVWADIPDPPSRPSGCLLCGISKGTPPGTYTWKKAQGLDDVTMGFLGLAVGAAARGEIERSISVASWGYLNGKVLEPMQFYRGVWEGGELVMKKANMNKVEGIDNSLARATTMTSCDAHPERMYAISSDDGVGAPAMFWMSSDDGKNWTPSMPTLNHPKDKTFIEVCGQFGNSQRPCNGIAASRQKQDTVIVVWRKGALLVSEDAGETFRLTDTDESPHIHGDVHAVYFDPTDFAGERVFIAHDGGISMFPELGRDASKVESFYNRQLATLQFQTAPSRMFYGGGGANPVDNGAMIGGLQDSGVVTSSIQPLIEPWRITDGGDGFQTTFLSQGAALWNNNDETHPPGIGIVRHSFWGPTHRLVVPTYIPVWKDDPQMPFPGGLPQFPGETVVFASVHAPGWSNREGENMYAVAAKRSSIYGLFYTEMGTQPRWEFLAHFPLNDNLTEDQIKNKNWEPWAISAVASLDGGTIYVGTNGGRLIVFEQATRLAREITVPLRTNPWGDTNSVVNRIVVANNKLAFATYNIGRSSRPGASYSGVKEGYVLRILPPHAEVLKALPVDGYYGIEVAREPEHVVLYAA
;
A
#
# COMPACT_ATOMS: atom_id res chain seq x y z
N MET A 1 20.52 -20.22 -16.26
CA MET A 1 19.15 -20.51 -15.78
C MET A 1 18.26 -20.49 -17.00
N ASN A 2 17.71 -21.64 -17.37
CA ASN A 2 16.50 -21.65 -18.18
C ASN A 2 15.37 -21.39 -17.18
N ASP A 3 14.51 -20.42 -17.46
CA ASP A 3 13.31 -20.22 -16.63
C ASP A 3 12.49 -21.51 -16.76
N ASP A 4 12.50 -22.33 -15.71
CA ASP A 4 11.71 -23.54 -15.68
C ASP A 4 10.25 -23.14 -15.45
N LEU A 5 9.56 -22.92 -16.56
CA LEU A 5 8.12 -22.63 -16.60
C LEU A 5 7.25 -23.76 -16.02
N SER A 6 7.85 -24.89 -15.58
CA SER A 6 7.14 -25.96 -14.87
C SER A 6 6.89 -25.65 -13.39
N ILE A 7 7.63 -24.71 -12.78
CA ILE A 7 7.40 -24.31 -11.38
C ILE A 7 6.07 -23.57 -11.30
N LYS A 8 5.10 -24.20 -10.64
CA LYS A 8 3.79 -23.61 -10.33
C LYS A 8 3.78 -23.11 -8.90
N TRP A 9 3.70 -21.80 -8.73
CA TRP A 9 3.47 -21.18 -7.42
C TRP A 9 2.01 -21.37 -7.01
N THR A 10 1.81 -21.68 -5.74
CA THR A 10 0.49 -21.74 -5.10
C THR A 10 0.51 -20.93 -3.82
N LEU A 11 -0.61 -20.31 -3.48
CA LEU A 11 -0.75 -19.60 -2.22
C LEU A 11 -0.58 -20.57 -1.04
N ALA A 12 0.40 -20.29 -0.16
CA ALA A 12 0.73 -21.17 0.96
C ALA A 12 -0.32 -21.16 2.08
N ASN A 13 -0.89 -19.98 2.35
CA ASN A 13 -1.96 -19.81 3.34
C ASN A 13 -3.05 -18.89 2.75
N PRO A 14 -4.27 -19.41 2.49
CA PRO A 14 -5.38 -18.62 1.98
C PRO A 14 -6.09 -17.79 3.06
N LEU A 15 -5.79 -18.01 4.34
CA LEU A 15 -6.39 -17.27 5.44
C LEU A 15 -5.65 -15.95 5.67
N SER A 16 -6.39 -14.95 6.16
CA SER A 16 -5.85 -13.65 6.56
C SER A 16 -5.51 -13.62 8.06
N ILE A 17 -5.46 -12.43 8.66
CA ILE A 17 -5.20 -12.23 10.09
C ILE A 17 -6.49 -12.40 10.88
N GLN A 18 -6.53 -13.35 11.80
CA GLN A 18 -7.61 -13.43 12.78
C GLN A 18 -7.24 -12.58 14.01
N THR A 19 -8.03 -11.54 14.28
CA THR A 19 -7.74 -10.52 15.30
C THR A 19 -8.35 -10.82 16.67
N ASP A 20 -9.32 -11.74 16.73
CA ASP A 20 -9.95 -12.18 17.98
C ASP A 20 -9.67 -13.66 18.28
N ASP A 21 -9.91 -14.12 19.50
CA ASP A 21 -9.81 -15.56 19.80
C ASP A 21 -11.09 -16.33 19.40
N THR A 22 -12.21 -15.64 19.12
CA THR A 22 -13.50 -16.29 18.82
C THR A 22 -13.67 -16.71 17.35
N GLY A 23 -12.87 -16.17 16.43
CA GLY A 23 -12.93 -16.53 15.00
C GLY A 23 -13.85 -15.66 14.18
N ASN A 24 -14.37 -14.58 14.75
CA ASN A 24 -15.35 -13.73 14.10
C ASN A 24 -14.75 -12.45 13.52
N ALA A 25 -13.56 -12.04 13.99
CA ALA A 25 -12.91 -10.81 13.56
C ALA A 25 -11.64 -11.09 12.75
N TRP A 26 -11.58 -10.46 11.57
CA TRP A 26 -10.51 -10.68 10.60
C TRP A 26 -10.05 -9.37 9.98
N ASN A 27 -8.73 -9.25 9.82
CA ASN A 27 -8.07 -8.24 9.01
C ASN A 27 -7.33 -8.93 7.84
N SER A 28 -7.08 -8.18 6.78
CA SER A 28 -6.29 -8.56 5.61
C SER A 28 -5.30 -7.42 5.31
N GLY A 29 -4.92 -7.20 4.05
CA GLY A 29 -4.16 -6.01 3.65
C GLY A 29 -5.04 -4.90 3.07
N ALA A 30 -4.40 -3.81 2.65
CA ALA A 30 -5.07 -2.55 2.34
C ALA A 30 -6.11 -2.62 1.22
N ALA A 31 -7.36 -2.28 1.56
CA ALA A 31 -8.45 -2.06 0.62
C ALA A 31 -8.64 -0.56 0.38
N ARG A 32 -8.83 -0.16 -0.88
CA ARG A 32 -8.93 1.24 -1.30
C ARG A 32 -10.34 1.68 -1.62
N ASP A 33 -11.14 0.79 -2.19
CA ASP A 33 -12.52 1.09 -2.56
C ASP A 33 -13.36 -0.18 -2.70
N ILE A 34 -14.69 -0.02 -2.68
CA ILE A 34 -15.66 -1.11 -2.59
C ILE A 34 -16.79 -0.86 -3.58
N ALA A 35 -17.24 -1.92 -4.25
CA ALA A 35 -18.50 -1.90 -5.01
C ALA A 35 -19.34 -3.12 -4.65
N ALA A 36 -20.62 -2.94 -4.34
CA ALA A 36 -21.50 -4.07 -4.08
C ALA A 36 -21.83 -4.84 -5.37
N MET A 37 -21.91 -6.16 -5.24
CA MET A 37 -22.43 -7.04 -6.28
C MET A 37 -23.80 -7.60 -5.90
N SER A 38 -23.97 -7.94 -4.63
CA SER A 38 -25.20 -8.50 -4.05
C SER A 38 -25.20 -8.23 -2.54
N GLU A 39 -26.28 -8.62 -1.85
CA GLU A 39 -26.42 -8.44 -0.40
C GLU A 39 -25.25 -9.03 0.41
N ASP A 40 -24.68 -10.15 -0.05
CA ASP A 40 -23.64 -10.90 0.67
C ASP A 40 -22.27 -10.86 -0.03
N LYS A 41 -22.11 -10.08 -1.11
CA LYS A 41 -20.85 -10.04 -1.88
C LYS A 41 -20.51 -8.64 -2.36
N VAL A 42 -19.24 -8.31 -2.21
CA VAL A 42 -18.66 -7.06 -2.68
C VAL A 42 -17.41 -7.32 -3.52
N LEU A 43 -17.13 -6.40 -4.45
CA LEU A 43 -15.82 -6.25 -5.05
C LEU A 43 -14.98 -5.32 -4.18
N VAL A 44 -13.73 -5.72 -3.96
CA VAL A 44 -12.75 -4.96 -3.20
C VAL A 44 -11.59 -4.60 -4.12
N ALA A 45 -11.41 -3.32 -4.37
CA ALA A 45 -10.21 -2.79 -5.00
C ALA A 45 -9.12 -2.66 -3.94
N THR A 46 -8.01 -3.37 -4.12
CA THR A 46 -6.92 -3.40 -3.13
C THR A 46 -5.77 -2.52 -3.57
N ASP A 47 -5.00 -2.03 -2.60
CA ASP A 47 -3.78 -1.27 -2.86
C ASP A 47 -2.72 -2.13 -3.57
N THR A 48 -2.75 -3.44 -3.29
CA THR A 48 -1.81 -4.43 -3.78
C THR A 48 -2.51 -5.76 -3.99
N ARG A 49 -2.25 -6.42 -5.12
CA ARG A 49 -2.86 -7.71 -5.52
C ARG A 49 -4.29 -7.62 -6.07
N SER A 50 -4.62 -6.51 -6.72
CA SER A 50 -5.72 -6.43 -7.67
C SER A 50 -7.14 -6.37 -7.08
N ILE A 51 -8.16 -6.81 -7.83
CA ILE A 51 -9.57 -6.76 -7.46
C ILE A 51 -10.03 -8.14 -7.00
N TRP A 52 -10.77 -8.18 -5.90
CA TRP A 52 -11.25 -9.41 -5.27
C TRP A 52 -12.76 -9.40 -5.13
N ILE A 53 -13.38 -10.57 -5.25
CA ILE A 53 -14.70 -10.80 -4.66
C ILE A 53 -14.49 -11.19 -3.21
N ALA A 54 -15.22 -10.56 -2.30
CA ALA A 54 -15.28 -10.91 -0.89
C ALA A 54 -16.73 -11.18 -0.47
N GLY A 55 -16.97 -12.36 0.08
CA GLY A 55 -18.27 -12.82 0.56
C GLY A 55 -18.43 -12.65 2.05
N ARG A 56 -19.66 -12.40 2.51
CA ARG A 56 -20.02 -12.31 3.94
C ARG A 56 -19.75 -13.62 4.70
N ASP A 57 -19.72 -14.75 3.98
CA ASP A 57 -19.34 -16.07 4.48
C ASP A 57 -17.81 -16.26 4.63
N GLY A 58 -17.03 -15.22 4.37
CA GLY A 58 -15.58 -15.20 4.45
C GLY A 58 -14.87 -15.89 3.30
N SER A 59 -15.59 -16.24 2.23
CA SER A 59 -14.98 -16.71 0.98
C SER A 59 -14.53 -15.53 0.11
N SER A 60 -13.30 -15.58 -0.38
CA SER A 60 -12.75 -14.52 -1.25
C SER A 60 -11.82 -15.10 -2.30
N PHE A 61 -11.79 -14.50 -3.49
CA PHE A 61 -10.90 -14.89 -4.58
C PHE A 61 -10.60 -13.72 -5.52
N PRO A 62 -9.40 -13.69 -6.14
CA PRO A 62 -9.04 -12.61 -7.05
C PRO A 62 -9.80 -12.77 -8.37
N VAL A 63 -10.19 -11.65 -8.95
CA VAL A 63 -10.91 -11.60 -10.23
C VAL A 63 -10.16 -10.82 -11.31
N ALA A 64 -9.08 -10.13 -10.96
CA ALA A 64 -8.22 -9.38 -11.87
C ALA A 64 -6.73 -9.72 -11.67
N ASP A 65 -6.38 -10.98 -11.41
CA ASP A 65 -5.02 -11.39 -11.00
C ASP A 65 -3.94 -11.24 -12.09
N ASP A 66 -4.34 -10.99 -13.34
CA ASP A 66 -3.46 -10.90 -14.52
C ASP A 66 -3.24 -9.46 -15.04
N VAL A 67 -3.65 -8.45 -14.28
CA VAL A 67 -3.47 -7.03 -14.67
C VAL A 67 -2.06 -6.54 -14.35
N GLU A 68 -1.45 -5.79 -15.27
CA GLU A 68 -0.06 -5.31 -15.15
C GLU A 68 0.11 -4.16 -14.13
N SER A 69 -0.97 -3.45 -13.78
CA SER A 69 -0.95 -2.31 -12.84
C SER A 69 -2.05 -2.44 -11.77
N PRO A 70 -1.87 -3.31 -10.76
CA PRO A 70 -2.92 -3.69 -9.82
C PRO A 70 -3.15 -2.70 -8.66
N ASP A 71 -2.72 -1.44 -8.82
CA ASP A 71 -2.70 -0.42 -7.76
C ASP A 71 -3.95 0.45 -7.87
N PHE A 72 -5.05 -0.07 -7.38
CA PHE A 72 -6.36 0.54 -7.57
C PHE A 72 -6.65 1.61 -6.52
N TRP A 73 -7.26 2.71 -6.96
CA TRP A 73 -7.74 3.82 -6.14
C TRP A 73 -9.26 3.86 -6.01
N CYS A 74 -9.96 3.36 -7.03
CA CYS A 74 -11.40 3.37 -7.07
C CYS A 74 -11.97 2.21 -7.91
N ILE A 75 -13.19 1.81 -7.60
CA ILE A 75 -13.98 0.85 -8.37
C ILE A 75 -15.44 1.29 -8.43
N THR A 76 -16.09 1.11 -9.57
CA THR A 76 -17.49 1.49 -9.73
C THR A 76 -18.23 0.60 -10.71
N ALA A 77 -19.54 0.47 -10.53
CA ALA A 77 -20.39 -0.28 -11.43
C ALA A 77 -20.59 0.47 -12.76
N GLY A 78 -20.41 -0.24 -13.87
CA GLY A 78 -20.64 0.21 -15.23
C GLY A 78 -22.11 0.19 -15.64
N LEU A 79 -22.34 0.36 -16.95
CA LEU A 79 -23.68 0.53 -17.55
C LEU A 79 -24.40 -0.77 -17.93
N TYR A 80 -23.67 -1.88 -18.08
CA TYR A 80 -24.11 -3.00 -18.92
C TYR A 80 -24.24 -4.30 -18.11
N GLY A 81 -25.29 -4.37 -17.30
CA GLY A 81 -25.58 -5.53 -16.45
C GLY A 81 -24.72 -5.59 -15.19
N ASP A 82 -24.97 -6.63 -14.40
CA ASP A 82 -24.48 -6.73 -13.01
C ASP A 82 -22.99 -7.09 -12.91
N ASP A 83 -22.39 -7.58 -14.00
CA ASP A 83 -20.96 -7.94 -14.07
C ASP A 83 -20.11 -6.86 -14.77
N HIS A 84 -20.67 -5.69 -15.05
CA HIS A 84 -19.94 -4.61 -15.70
C HIS A 84 -19.36 -3.66 -14.66
N PHE A 85 -18.03 -3.61 -14.53
CA PHE A 85 -17.32 -2.73 -13.60
C PHE A 85 -16.14 -2.02 -14.27
N TYR A 86 -15.81 -0.84 -13.72
CA TYR A 86 -14.61 -0.09 -14.01
C TYR A 86 -13.76 0.02 -12.75
N ALA A 87 -12.45 -0.06 -12.90
CA ALA A 87 -11.51 0.15 -11.81
C ALA A 87 -10.37 1.07 -12.25
N GLY A 88 -10.12 2.11 -11.45
CA GLY A 88 -9.15 3.16 -11.74
C GLY A 88 -8.00 3.12 -10.75
N GLY A 89 -6.79 3.32 -11.26
CA GLY A 89 -5.56 3.38 -10.48
C GLY A 89 -4.48 4.05 -11.31
N ALA A 90 -3.29 3.45 -11.39
CA ALA A 90 -2.27 3.87 -12.37
C ALA A 90 -2.76 3.73 -13.83
N LYS A 91 -3.73 2.83 -14.05
CA LYS A 91 -4.41 2.58 -15.33
C LYS A 91 -5.92 2.46 -15.11
N LEU A 92 -6.69 2.51 -16.20
CA LEU A 92 -8.12 2.23 -16.18
C LEU A 92 -8.36 0.81 -16.71
N TYR A 93 -9.18 0.04 -16.00
CA TYR A 93 -9.61 -1.29 -16.42
C TYR A 93 -11.14 -1.39 -16.44
N GLU A 94 -11.63 -2.25 -17.32
CA GLU A 94 -13.05 -2.60 -17.43
C GLU A 94 -13.20 -4.12 -17.54
N THR A 95 -14.23 -4.67 -16.90
CA THR A 95 -14.65 -6.06 -17.12
C THR A 95 -15.09 -6.28 -18.57
N ASN A 96 -14.57 -7.30 -19.24
CA ASN A 96 -14.89 -7.58 -20.62
C ASN A 96 -16.23 -8.32 -20.75
N ILE A 97 -17.32 -7.57 -20.88
CA ILE A 97 -18.69 -8.10 -20.95
C ILE A 97 -19.00 -8.96 -22.20
N SER A 98 -18.10 -8.96 -23.19
CA SER A 98 -18.19 -9.88 -24.34
C SER A 98 -17.82 -11.33 -23.97
N LYS A 99 -17.17 -11.54 -22.82
CA LYS A 99 -16.76 -12.86 -22.32
C LYS A 99 -17.87 -13.52 -21.50
N THR A 100 -17.80 -14.84 -21.38
CA THR A 100 -18.75 -15.64 -20.60
C THR A 100 -18.71 -15.32 -19.11
N LEU A 101 -17.51 -15.03 -18.59
CA LEU A 101 -17.26 -14.64 -17.19
C LEU A 101 -16.56 -13.27 -17.17
N PRO A 102 -17.29 -12.16 -17.32
CA PRO A 102 -16.70 -10.81 -17.46
C PRO A 102 -15.79 -10.43 -16.29
N LEU A 103 -16.18 -10.82 -15.07
CA LEU A 103 -15.42 -10.54 -13.85
C LEU A 103 -14.03 -11.16 -13.84
N LEU A 104 -13.81 -12.29 -14.52
CA LEU A 104 -12.50 -12.94 -14.64
C LEU A 104 -11.70 -12.47 -15.86
N ASN A 105 -12.16 -11.43 -16.55
CA ASN A 105 -11.59 -10.96 -17.81
C ASN A 105 -11.57 -9.44 -17.82
N TRP A 106 -10.52 -8.84 -17.29
CA TRP A 106 -10.35 -7.38 -17.31
C TRP A 106 -9.56 -6.95 -18.54
N ARG A 107 -9.91 -5.79 -19.11
CA ARG A 107 -9.15 -5.17 -20.19
C ARG A 107 -8.70 -3.77 -19.78
N GLU A 108 -7.47 -3.41 -20.11
CA GLU A 108 -7.02 -2.03 -19.99
C GLU A 108 -7.76 -1.15 -21.01
N ILE A 109 -8.17 0.03 -20.55
CA ILE A 109 -8.64 1.13 -21.39
C ILE A 109 -7.56 2.22 -21.38
N PRO A 110 -6.85 2.45 -22.50
CA PRO A 110 -5.87 3.53 -22.58
C PRO A 110 -6.55 4.88 -22.37
N VAL A 111 -6.10 5.64 -21.36
CA VAL A 111 -6.58 7.00 -21.08
C VAL A 111 -5.54 7.99 -21.58
N THR A 112 -5.77 8.54 -22.78
CA THR A 112 -4.85 9.52 -23.38
C THR A 112 -5.61 10.60 -24.12
N TRP A 113 -5.13 11.84 -24.03
CA TRP A 113 -5.68 12.99 -24.78
C TRP A 113 -4.57 13.83 -25.39
N GLN A 114 -4.93 14.66 -26.36
CA GLN A 114 -4.01 15.63 -26.98
C GLN A 114 -4.15 16.98 -26.29
N GLU A 115 -3.01 17.60 -25.96
CA GLU A 115 -2.94 19.01 -25.58
C GLU A 115 -2.15 19.79 -26.62
N ALA A 116 -2.68 20.93 -27.04
CA ALA A 116 -1.94 21.89 -27.86
C ALA A 116 -1.17 22.83 -26.92
N PRO A 117 0.18 22.83 -26.92
CA PRO A 117 0.92 23.83 -26.16
C PRO A 117 0.68 25.23 -26.74
N PRO A 118 0.97 26.30 -25.99
CA PRO A 118 0.85 27.67 -26.48
C PRO A 118 1.62 27.93 -27.79
N HIS A 119 2.72 27.21 -28.05
CA HIS A 119 3.64 27.50 -29.18
C HIS A 119 4.36 26.28 -29.83
N SER A 120 3.77 25.08 -29.91
CA SER A 120 4.34 23.96 -30.73
C SER A 120 3.32 22.85 -31.03
N ASN A 121 3.77 21.76 -31.69
CA ASN A 121 2.93 20.59 -32.02
C ASN A 121 2.25 20.00 -30.77
N PRO A 122 1.02 19.48 -30.91
CA PRO A 122 0.33 18.82 -29.81
C PRO A 122 1.10 17.60 -29.31
N TYR A 123 1.07 17.38 -27.99
CA TYR A 123 1.63 16.19 -27.35
C TYR A 123 0.53 15.37 -26.68
N THR A 124 0.78 14.05 -26.57
CA THR A 124 -0.14 13.11 -25.93
C THR A 124 0.13 13.08 -24.43
N VAL A 125 -0.92 13.23 -23.64
CA VAL A 125 -0.88 13.17 -22.17
C VAL A 125 -1.59 11.90 -21.69
N SER A 126 -1.07 11.30 -20.63
CA SER A 126 -1.66 10.19 -19.89
C SER A 126 -1.58 10.53 -18.40
N PRO A 127 -2.64 10.26 -17.60
CA PRO A 127 -2.58 10.52 -16.18
C PRO A 127 -1.67 9.50 -15.50
N SER A 128 -1.07 9.89 -14.38
CA SER A 128 -0.29 8.98 -13.52
C SER A 128 -1.17 8.21 -12.53
N ALA A 129 -2.32 8.76 -12.14
CA ALA A 129 -3.35 8.04 -11.38
C ALA A 129 -4.77 8.56 -11.66
N ILE A 130 -5.74 7.65 -11.52
CA ILE A 130 -7.18 7.89 -11.64
C ILE A 130 -7.77 7.69 -10.25
N TYR A 131 -8.17 8.79 -9.60
CA TYR A 131 -8.62 8.79 -8.21
C TYR A 131 -10.09 8.43 -8.05
N ARG A 132 -10.94 8.90 -8.98
CA ARG A 132 -12.38 8.65 -8.95
C ARG A 132 -12.95 8.51 -10.37
N ILE A 133 -13.97 7.67 -10.49
CA ILE A 133 -14.73 7.42 -11.72
C ILE A 133 -16.20 7.75 -11.46
N ALA A 134 -16.80 8.56 -12.32
CA ALA A 134 -18.24 8.79 -12.34
C ALA A 134 -18.85 8.25 -13.65
N ILE A 135 -19.96 7.53 -13.51
CA ILE A 135 -20.71 6.96 -14.63
C ILE A 135 -22.05 7.68 -14.76
N LEU A 136 -22.21 8.49 -15.82
CA LEU A 136 -23.44 9.18 -16.15
C LEU A 136 -24.35 8.25 -16.96
N ARG A 137 -25.19 7.49 -16.25
CA ARG A 137 -26.02 6.42 -16.83
C ARG A 137 -26.98 6.89 -17.92
N GLY A 138 -27.61 8.06 -17.74
CA GLY A 138 -28.55 8.63 -18.72
C GLY A 138 -27.87 9.07 -20.02
N ASP A 139 -26.64 9.57 -19.92
CA ASP A 139 -25.91 10.20 -21.02
C ASP A 139 -24.92 9.23 -21.70
N LYS A 140 -24.74 8.03 -21.12
CA LYS A 140 -23.68 7.08 -21.48
C LYS A 140 -22.30 7.74 -21.51
N ARG A 141 -21.95 8.54 -20.49
CA ARG A 141 -20.63 9.19 -20.36
C ARG A 141 -19.89 8.73 -19.12
N MET A 142 -18.57 8.73 -19.21
CA MET A 142 -17.66 8.50 -18.10
C MET A 142 -16.84 9.77 -17.84
N VAL A 143 -16.67 10.11 -16.58
CA VAL A 143 -15.81 11.22 -16.13
C VAL A 143 -14.81 10.71 -15.11
N LEU A 144 -13.55 11.10 -15.26
CA LEU A 144 -12.43 10.70 -14.40
C LEU A 144 -11.83 11.93 -13.74
N ALA A 145 -11.64 11.85 -12.42
CA ALA A 145 -10.79 12.77 -11.68
C ALA A 145 -9.37 12.15 -11.55
N THR A 146 -8.35 12.86 -12.00
CA THR A 146 -6.99 12.30 -12.19
C THR A 146 -5.91 13.19 -11.60
N THR A 147 -4.66 12.74 -11.65
CA THR A 147 -3.46 13.53 -11.32
C THR A 147 -3.28 14.78 -12.19
N ASP A 148 -3.77 14.76 -13.43
CA ASP A 148 -3.43 15.74 -14.46
C ASP A 148 -4.68 16.44 -15.04
N GLY A 149 -5.76 16.47 -14.26
CA GLY A 149 -7.01 17.13 -14.59
C GLY A 149 -8.25 16.24 -14.49
N VAL A 150 -9.32 16.72 -15.10
CA VAL A 150 -10.57 15.97 -15.29
C VAL A 150 -10.71 15.62 -16.76
N VAL A 151 -10.94 14.35 -17.04
CA VAL A 151 -11.12 13.85 -18.42
C VAL A 151 -12.40 13.05 -18.54
N TRP A 152 -12.95 12.98 -19.75
CA TRP A 152 -14.21 12.31 -20.01
C TRP A 152 -14.23 11.63 -21.38
N ALA A 153 -15.12 10.66 -21.53
CA ALA A 153 -15.37 9.98 -22.79
C ALA A 153 -16.83 9.48 -22.85
N ASP A 154 -17.38 9.36 -24.06
CA ASP A 154 -18.59 8.59 -24.27
C ASP A 154 -18.31 7.09 -24.05
N ILE A 155 -19.23 6.40 -23.39
CA ILE A 155 -19.16 4.96 -23.14
C ILE A 155 -19.70 4.25 -24.40
N PRO A 156 -18.85 3.48 -25.11
CA PRO A 156 -19.27 2.80 -26.32
C PRO A 156 -20.38 1.77 -26.05
N ASP A 157 -21.23 1.55 -27.04
CA ASP A 157 -22.25 0.50 -26.96
C ASP A 157 -21.64 -0.88 -26.65
N PRO A 158 -22.36 -1.74 -25.93
CA PRO A 158 -21.82 -3.01 -25.46
C PRO A 158 -21.49 -3.92 -26.64
N PRO A 159 -20.36 -4.65 -26.60
CA PRO A 159 -20.08 -5.68 -27.59
C PRO A 159 -21.15 -6.77 -27.54
N SER A 160 -21.58 -7.24 -28.72
CA SER A 160 -22.50 -8.37 -28.86
C SER A 160 -21.77 -9.68 -28.59
N ARG A 161 -22.37 -10.56 -27.78
CA ARG A 161 -21.85 -11.91 -27.57
C ARG A 161 -22.02 -12.73 -28.86
N PRO A 162 -21.06 -13.62 -29.21
CA PRO A 162 -21.28 -14.62 -30.24
C PRO A 162 -22.54 -15.43 -29.91
N SER A 163 -23.51 -15.46 -30.81
CA SER A 163 -24.78 -16.16 -30.60
C SER A 163 -25.09 -17.08 -31.78
N GLY A 164 -25.55 -18.29 -31.48
CA GLY A 164 -25.89 -19.30 -32.49
C GLY A 164 -26.16 -20.66 -31.87
N CYS A 165 -26.95 -21.48 -32.55
CA CYS A 165 -27.08 -22.90 -32.23
C CYS A 165 -26.34 -23.73 -33.28
N LEU A 166 -26.01 -24.99 -32.95
CA LEU A 166 -25.27 -25.91 -33.83
C LEU A 166 -25.86 -26.06 -35.25
N LEU A 167 -27.14 -25.71 -35.45
CA LEU A 167 -27.87 -25.82 -36.72
C LEU A 167 -27.94 -24.51 -37.53
N CYS A 168 -27.66 -23.34 -36.94
CA CYS A 168 -27.90 -22.03 -37.58
C CYS A 168 -26.63 -21.18 -37.81
N GLY A 169 -25.45 -21.71 -37.45
CA GLY A 169 -24.19 -20.96 -37.50
C GLY A 169 -23.98 -20.07 -36.27
N ILE A 170 -22.72 -19.83 -35.91
CA ILE A 170 -22.32 -18.95 -34.81
C ILE A 170 -22.08 -17.56 -35.38
N SER A 171 -22.86 -16.56 -34.95
CA SER A 171 -22.58 -15.16 -35.27
C SER A 171 -21.27 -14.72 -34.63
N LYS A 172 -20.44 -13.97 -35.37
CA LYS A 172 -19.27 -13.31 -34.77
C LYS A 172 -19.78 -12.14 -33.93
N GLY A 173 -19.47 -12.15 -32.63
CA GLY A 173 -19.70 -11.00 -31.76
C GLY A 173 -18.96 -9.75 -32.25
N THR A 174 -19.42 -8.58 -31.83
CA THR A 174 -18.73 -7.31 -32.13
C THR A 174 -17.57 -7.10 -31.15
N PRO A 175 -16.44 -6.55 -31.62
CA PRO A 175 -15.34 -6.22 -30.73
C PRO A 175 -15.78 -5.14 -29.72
N PRO A 176 -15.12 -5.06 -28.55
CA PRO A 176 -15.35 -3.97 -27.63
C PRO A 176 -15.09 -2.59 -28.28
N GLY A 177 -15.92 -1.60 -27.94
CA GLY A 177 -15.74 -0.24 -28.46
C GLY A 177 -14.48 0.46 -27.94
N THR A 178 -14.10 1.54 -28.62
CA THR A 178 -12.93 2.37 -28.28
C THR A 178 -13.39 3.66 -27.60
N TYR A 179 -12.70 4.05 -26.53
CA TYR A 179 -12.94 5.31 -25.83
C TYR A 179 -12.16 6.44 -26.50
N THR A 180 -12.82 7.57 -26.72
CA THR A 180 -12.15 8.80 -27.19
C THR A 180 -12.16 9.80 -26.05
N TRP A 181 -11.01 9.94 -25.39
CA TRP A 181 -10.86 10.79 -24.22
C TRP A 181 -10.67 12.25 -24.59
N LYS A 182 -11.34 13.12 -23.83
CA LYS A 182 -11.21 14.57 -23.91
C LYS A 182 -10.95 15.14 -22.53
N LYS A 183 -10.15 16.20 -22.48
CA LYS A 183 -9.95 16.96 -21.24
C LYS A 183 -11.10 17.95 -21.05
N ALA A 184 -11.58 18.07 -19.81
CA ALA A 184 -12.57 19.07 -19.46
C ALA A 184 -11.98 20.47 -19.62
N GLN A 185 -12.79 21.41 -20.13
CA GLN A 185 -12.37 22.79 -20.39
C GLN A 185 -12.62 23.66 -19.15
N GLY A 186 -11.96 24.82 -19.05
CA GLY A 186 -12.26 25.83 -18.01
C GLY A 186 -11.70 25.53 -16.62
N LEU A 187 -10.81 24.54 -16.49
CA LEU A 187 -9.97 24.36 -15.31
C LEU A 187 -8.73 25.26 -15.44
N ASP A 188 -8.32 25.90 -14.34
CA ASP A 188 -7.07 26.66 -14.31
C ASP A 188 -5.85 25.74 -14.55
N ASP A 189 -4.77 26.30 -15.10
CA ASP A 189 -3.63 25.60 -15.74
C ASP A 189 -3.19 24.27 -15.07
N VAL A 190 -3.49 23.18 -15.78
CA VAL A 190 -3.00 21.77 -15.90
C VAL A 190 -2.28 21.00 -14.77
N THR A 191 -1.78 21.62 -13.71
CA THR A 191 -0.81 20.96 -12.82
C THR A 191 -1.38 20.47 -11.49
N MET A 192 -2.68 20.65 -11.26
CA MET A 192 -3.36 20.20 -10.03
C MET A 192 -4.11 18.88 -10.25
N GLY A 193 -3.86 17.90 -9.38
CA GLY A 193 -4.68 16.69 -9.31
C GLY A 193 -6.08 16.97 -8.73
N PHE A 194 -7.05 16.11 -9.07
CA PHE A 194 -8.44 16.20 -8.58
C PHE A 194 -8.80 14.95 -7.80
N LEU A 195 -9.08 15.10 -6.51
CA LEU A 195 -9.35 13.97 -5.60
C LEU A 195 -10.85 13.72 -5.41
N GLY A 196 -11.66 14.78 -5.46
CA GLY A 196 -13.11 14.72 -5.29
C GLY A 196 -13.85 14.78 -6.62
N LEU A 197 -14.88 13.94 -6.77
CA LEU A 197 -15.78 13.88 -7.91
C LEU A 197 -17.19 13.52 -7.44
N ALA A 198 -18.19 14.34 -7.76
CA ALA A 198 -19.60 14.07 -7.47
C ALA A 198 -20.48 14.32 -8.71
N VAL A 199 -21.54 13.52 -8.84
CA VAL A 199 -22.52 13.65 -9.93
C VAL A 199 -23.66 14.54 -9.47
N GLY A 200 -23.96 15.55 -10.28
CA GLY A 200 -24.99 16.51 -9.98
C GLY A 200 -26.33 16.26 -10.67
N ALA A 201 -27.25 17.18 -10.44
CA ALA A 201 -28.58 17.17 -11.03
C ALA A 201 -28.52 17.42 -12.54
N ALA A 202 -29.41 16.77 -13.27
CA ALA A 202 -29.70 17.18 -14.64
C ALA A 202 -30.46 18.51 -14.60
N ALA A 203 -30.22 19.39 -15.57
CA ALA A 203 -31.05 20.58 -15.70
C ALA A 203 -32.50 20.18 -15.99
N ARG A 204 -33.45 21.04 -15.61
CA ARG A 204 -34.88 20.70 -15.71
C ARG A 204 -35.27 20.40 -17.17
N GLY A 205 -35.65 19.16 -17.43
CA GLY A 205 -36.04 18.70 -18.77
C GLY A 205 -34.88 18.23 -19.65
N GLU A 206 -33.66 18.22 -19.10
CA GLU A 206 -32.47 17.67 -19.74
C GLU A 206 -32.12 16.31 -19.13
N ILE A 207 -31.42 15.48 -19.91
CA ILE A 207 -30.83 14.23 -19.42
C ILE A 207 -29.42 14.44 -18.86
N GLU A 208 -28.74 15.49 -19.37
CA GLU A 208 -27.34 15.76 -19.11
C GLU A 208 -27.13 16.22 -17.68
N ARG A 209 -26.40 15.41 -16.91
CA ARG A 209 -26.05 15.72 -15.52
C ARG A 209 -24.80 16.60 -15.43
N SER A 210 -24.81 17.53 -14.49
CA SER A 210 -23.62 18.28 -14.12
C SER A 210 -22.62 17.40 -13.35
N ILE A 211 -21.39 17.91 -13.23
CA ILE A 211 -20.32 17.27 -12.47
C ILE A 211 -19.73 18.29 -11.51
N SER A 212 -19.43 17.90 -10.28
CA SER A 212 -18.61 18.70 -9.37
C SER A 212 -17.29 18.01 -9.09
N VAL A 213 -16.22 18.80 -9.00
CA VAL A 213 -14.88 18.30 -8.66
C VAL A 213 -14.20 19.22 -7.66
N ALA A 214 -13.30 18.64 -6.86
CA ALA A 214 -12.40 19.37 -5.99
C ALA A 214 -10.94 19.11 -6.40
N SER A 215 -10.18 20.18 -6.54
CA SER A 215 -8.72 20.07 -6.70
C SER A 215 -8.08 19.59 -5.40
N TRP A 216 -7.02 18.82 -5.49
CA TRP A 216 -6.23 18.37 -4.34
C TRP A 216 -5.20 19.43 -3.91
N GLY A 217 -4.70 20.26 -4.82
CA GLY A 217 -3.61 21.21 -4.51
C GLY A 217 -2.24 20.54 -4.37
N TYR A 218 -2.14 19.26 -4.73
CA TYR A 218 -0.92 18.46 -4.71
C TYR A 218 -0.11 18.66 -6.01
N LEU A 219 1.07 19.26 -5.89
CA LEU A 219 2.03 19.52 -6.96
C LEU A 219 3.43 19.01 -6.56
N ASN A 220 4.08 18.21 -7.40
CA ASN A 220 5.49 17.79 -7.20
C ASN A 220 5.81 17.20 -5.81
N GLY A 221 4.87 16.43 -5.24
CA GLY A 221 5.08 15.83 -3.92
C GLY A 221 4.75 16.74 -2.74
N LYS A 222 4.20 17.94 -2.98
CA LYS A 222 3.83 18.92 -1.95
C LYS A 222 2.44 19.47 -2.21
N VAL A 223 1.72 19.75 -1.14
CA VAL A 223 0.44 20.42 -1.21
C VAL A 223 0.72 21.92 -1.11
N LEU A 224 0.62 22.65 -2.23
CA LEU A 224 1.12 24.03 -2.32
C LEU A 224 0.02 25.08 -2.41
N GLU A 225 -1.15 24.72 -2.93
CA GLU A 225 -2.23 25.67 -3.16
C GLU A 225 -3.51 25.24 -2.43
N PRO A 226 -4.31 26.20 -1.92
CA PRO A 226 -5.63 25.91 -1.41
C PRO A 226 -6.50 25.22 -2.46
N MET A 227 -7.35 24.32 -2.00
CA MET A 227 -8.27 23.62 -2.88
C MET A 227 -9.29 24.59 -3.51
N GLN A 228 -9.82 24.21 -4.66
CA GLN A 228 -10.88 24.91 -5.37
C GLN A 228 -11.96 23.91 -5.78
N PHE A 229 -13.23 24.34 -5.71
CA PHE A 229 -14.36 23.61 -6.26
C PHE A 229 -14.65 24.09 -7.69
N TYR A 230 -15.01 23.15 -8.56
CA TYR A 230 -15.49 23.44 -9.90
C TYR A 230 -16.80 22.71 -10.16
N ARG A 231 -17.65 23.34 -10.96
CA ARG A 231 -18.88 22.74 -11.51
C ARG A 231 -18.79 22.70 -13.03
N GLY A 232 -18.92 21.49 -13.55
CA GLY A 232 -18.99 21.16 -14.97
C GLY A 232 -20.42 21.09 -15.48
N VAL A 233 -20.63 21.67 -16.65
CA VAL A 233 -21.85 21.51 -17.45
C VAL A 233 -21.47 21.17 -18.89
N TRP A 234 -22.40 20.58 -19.62
CA TRP A 234 -22.19 20.21 -21.01
C TRP A 234 -22.58 21.38 -21.92
N GLU A 235 -21.60 21.95 -22.62
CA GLU A 235 -21.80 23.07 -23.54
C GLU A 235 -21.24 22.66 -24.91
N GLY A 236 -22.11 22.59 -25.93
CA GLY A 236 -21.69 22.18 -27.28
C GLY A 236 -21.15 20.74 -27.36
N GLY A 237 -21.55 19.86 -26.44
CA GLY A 237 -21.05 18.49 -26.33
C GLY A 237 -19.68 18.36 -25.65
N GLU A 238 -19.18 19.45 -25.04
CA GLU A 238 -17.94 19.46 -24.27
C GLU A 238 -18.24 19.67 -22.78
N LEU A 239 -17.47 19.02 -21.90
CA LEU A 239 -17.54 19.26 -20.47
C LEU A 239 -16.79 20.56 -20.13
N VAL A 240 -17.54 21.60 -19.78
CA VAL A 240 -17.00 22.93 -19.44
C VAL A 240 -17.14 23.17 -17.93
N MET A 241 -15.99 23.26 -17.27
CA MET A 241 -15.85 23.54 -15.85
C MET A 241 -15.83 25.03 -15.59
N LYS A 242 -16.51 25.45 -14.52
CA LYS A 242 -16.47 26.82 -13.99
C LYS A 242 -16.18 26.73 -12.50
N LYS A 243 -15.35 27.63 -11.98
CA LYS A 243 -15.12 27.74 -10.53
C LYS A 243 -16.45 27.93 -9.81
N ALA A 244 -16.67 27.13 -8.77
CA ALA A 244 -17.79 27.28 -7.88
C ALA A 244 -17.51 28.41 -6.88
N ASN A 245 -18.57 28.99 -6.32
CA ASN A 245 -18.44 29.98 -5.27
C ASN A 245 -18.23 29.28 -3.92
N MET A 246 -17.18 29.67 -3.20
CA MET A 246 -16.88 29.22 -1.84
C MET A 246 -17.31 30.32 -0.87
N ASN A 247 -18.43 30.12 -0.19
CA ASN A 247 -18.98 31.10 0.73
C ASN A 247 -18.01 31.36 1.89
N LYS A 248 -17.98 32.61 2.35
CA LYS A 248 -17.21 33.01 3.54
C LYS A 248 -18.11 32.91 4.77
N VAL A 249 -17.63 32.19 5.77
CA VAL A 249 -18.28 32.08 7.09
C VAL A 249 -17.32 32.64 8.12
N GLU A 250 -17.83 33.45 9.05
CA GLU A 250 -17.00 34.07 10.10
C GLU A 250 -16.29 32.99 10.93
N GLY A 251 -14.99 33.19 11.18
CA GLY A 251 -14.16 32.24 11.93
C GLY A 251 -13.66 31.03 11.14
N ILE A 252 -14.01 30.91 9.85
CA ILE A 252 -13.55 29.82 8.98
C ILE A 252 -12.69 30.39 7.84
N ASP A 253 -11.45 29.90 7.73
CA ASP A 253 -10.53 30.29 6.66
C ASP A 253 -10.45 29.20 5.58
N ASN A 254 -11.17 29.42 4.49
CA ASN A 254 -11.20 28.54 3.32
C ASN A 254 -9.80 28.31 2.70
N SER A 255 -8.83 29.18 2.95
CA SER A 255 -7.47 29.04 2.44
C SER A 255 -6.68 27.90 3.09
N LEU A 256 -7.20 27.27 4.16
CA LEU A 256 -6.58 26.13 4.83
C LEU A 256 -7.00 24.77 4.23
N ALA A 257 -8.06 24.73 3.42
CA ALA A 257 -8.56 23.49 2.84
C ALA A 257 -7.60 22.93 1.78
N ARG A 258 -7.32 21.63 1.87
CA ARG A 258 -6.44 20.87 0.96
C ARG A 258 -7.15 19.66 0.35
N ALA A 259 -6.58 18.45 0.45
CA ALA A 259 -7.16 17.22 -0.06
C ALA A 259 -8.64 17.14 0.30
N THR A 260 -9.48 17.14 -0.72
CA THR A 260 -10.92 17.20 -0.55
C THR A 260 -11.58 16.09 -1.34
N THR A 261 -12.29 15.23 -0.64
CA THR A 261 -13.22 14.26 -1.23
C THR A 261 -14.63 14.82 -1.19
N MET A 262 -15.49 14.33 -2.08
CA MET A 262 -16.87 14.77 -2.19
C MET A 262 -17.79 13.65 -2.65
N THR A 263 -19.07 13.86 -2.42
CA THR A 263 -20.16 12.94 -2.73
C THR A 263 -21.45 13.74 -2.93
N SER A 264 -22.43 13.13 -3.59
CA SER A 264 -23.79 13.66 -3.70
C SER A 264 -24.82 12.61 -3.29
N CYS A 265 -26.03 13.04 -2.92
CA CYS A 265 -27.14 12.13 -2.67
C CYS A 265 -27.76 11.67 -3.99
N ASP A 266 -27.85 10.35 -4.24
CA ASP A 266 -28.40 9.81 -5.51
C ASP A 266 -29.83 10.31 -5.81
N ALA A 267 -30.69 10.34 -4.78
CA ALA A 267 -32.08 10.80 -4.89
C ALA A 267 -32.22 12.32 -4.99
N HIS A 268 -31.23 13.06 -4.48
CA HIS A 268 -31.18 14.52 -4.40
C HIS A 268 -29.81 15.04 -4.83
N PRO A 269 -29.45 14.89 -6.12
CA PRO A 269 -28.08 15.14 -6.58
C PRO A 269 -27.67 16.62 -6.51
N GLU A 270 -28.62 17.54 -6.31
CA GLU A 270 -28.35 18.93 -5.93
C GLU A 270 -27.73 19.08 -4.53
N ARG A 271 -27.93 18.08 -3.66
CA ARG A 271 -27.35 17.99 -2.33
C ARG A 271 -25.99 17.29 -2.42
N MET A 272 -24.94 18.06 -2.16
CA MET A 272 -23.57 17.58 -2.21
C MET A 272 -22.84 17.90 -0.91
N TYR A 273 -21.88 17.04 -0.58
CA TYR A 273 -21.05 17.17 0.60
C TYR A 273 -19.58 16.98 0.22
N ALA A 274 -18.70 17.67 0.94
CA ALA A 274 -17.26 17.48 0.83
C ALA A 274 -16.58 17.63 2.19
N ILE A 275 -15.43 17.00 2.36
CA ILE A 275 -14.60 17.14 3.56
C ILE A 275 -13.15 17.38 3.14
N SER A 276 -12.55 18.43 3.69
CA SER A 276 -11.19 18.86 3.38
C SER A 276 -10.25 18.57 4.55
N SER A 277 -9.03 18.15 4.23
CA SER A 277 -7.92 18.14 5.18
C SER A 277 -7.28 19.53 5.34
N ASP A 278 -6.48 19.69 6.39
CA ASP A 278 -5.53 20.79 6.53
C ASP A 278 -4.24 20.57 5.70
N ASP A 279 -3.34 21.54 5.76
CA ASP A 279 -2.02 21.53 5.12
C ASP A 279 -0.87 21.10 6.03
N GLY A 280 -1.14 20.94 7.33
CA GLY A 280 -0.17 20.50 8.32
C GLY A 280 0.00 18.99 8.30
N VAL A 281 -0.83 18.31 9.10
CA VAL A 281 -0.72 16.87 9.34
C VAL A 281 -1.76 16.06 8.55
N GLY A 282 -2.60 16.72 7.77
CA GLY A 282 -3.76 16.12 7.12
C GLY A 282 -4.86 15.79 8.13
N ALA A 283 -5.10 16.63 9.14
CA ALA A 283 -6.28 16.53 9.99
C ALA A 283 -7.52 17.06 9.24
N PRO A 284 -8.75 16.68 9.62
CA PRO A 284 -9.95 17.26 9.03
C PRO A 284 -10.02 18.75 9.37
N ALA A 285 -10.11 19.60 8.35
CA ALA A 285 -10.16 21.04 8.50
C ALA A 285 -11.59 21.57 8.40
N MET A 286 -12.32 21.13 7.37
CA MET A 286 -13.56 21.78 6.96
C MET A 286 -14.54 20.78 6.35
N PHE A 287 -15.80 20.85 6.78
CA PHE A 287 -16.91 20.20 6.11
C PHE A 287 -17.60 21.20 5.18
N TRP A 288 -18.07 20.74 4.03
CA TRP A 288 -18.73 21.59 3.05
C TRP A 288 -20.05 20.99 2.63
N MET A 289 -21.02 21.86 2.40
CA MET A 289 -22.32 21.48 1.85
C MET A 289 -22.70 22.41 0.69
N SER A 290 -23.24 21.81 -0.36
CA SER A 290 -23.93 22.50 -1.45
C SER A 290 -25.35 21.98 -1.55
N SER A 291 -26.30 22.88 -1.79
CA SER A 291 -27.72 22.59 -2.00
C SER A 291 -28.20 23.00 -3.40
N ASP A 292 -27.27 23.40 -4.25
CA ASP A 292 -27.55 23.96 -5.57
C ASP A 292 -26.64 23.38 -6.64
N ASP A 293 -26.37 22.08 -6.49
CA ASP A 293 -25.68 21.28 -7.50
C ASP A 293 -24.22 21.72 -7.70
N GLY A 294 -23.55 22.05 -6.58
CA GLY A 294 -22.14 22.38 -6.53
C GLY A 294 -21.80 23.78 -7.06
N LYS A 295 -22.79 24.68 -7.23
CA LYS A 295 -22.55 26.08 -7.64
C LYS A 295 -22.02 26.91 -6.48
N ASN A 296 -22.61 26.73 -5.30
CA ASN A 296 -22.22 27.39 -4.07
C ASN A 296 -21.91 26.34 -3.00
N TRP A 297 -20.76 26.49 -2.34
CA TRP A 297 -20.30 25.64 -1.25
C TRP A 297 -20.19 26.46 0.03
N THR A 298 -20.88 26.03 1.07
CA THR A 298 -20.83 26.66 2.39
C THR A 298 -20.01 25.79 3.33
N PRO A 299 -18.93 26.32 3.92
CA PRO A 299 -18.14 25.58 4.90
C PRO A 299 -18.77 25.61 6.29
N SER A 300 -18.51 24.56 7.06
CA SER A 300 -18.76 24.48 8.49
C SER A 300 -17.61 23.77 9.20
N MET A 301 -17.47 24.02 10.50
CA MET A 301 -16.59 23.23 11.36
C MET A 301 -17.39 22.01 11.85
N PRO A 302 -16.97 20.77 11.56
CA PRO A 302 -17.69 19.60 12.03
C PRO A 302 -17.69 19.52 13.56
N THR A 303 -18.86 19.21 14.15
CA THR A 303 -19.03 19.07 15.60
C THR A 303 -19.50 17.66 15.98
N LEU A 304 -19.17 17.19 17.18
CA LEU A 304 -19.61 15.89 17.69
C LEU A 304 -20.78 16.04 18.67
N ASN A 305 -21.83 15.24 18.51
CA ASN A 305 -23.01 15.26 19.40
C ASN A 305 -22.87 14.41 20.67
N HIS A 306 -21.89 13.51 20.72
CA HIS A 306 -21.59 12.70 21.90
C HIS A 306 -20.08 12.49 22.04
N PRO A 307 -19.31 13.57 22.24
CA PRO A 307 -17.87 13.45 22.43
C PRO A 307 -17.65 12.73 23.77
N LYS A 308 -16.99 11.57 23.78
CA LYS A 308 -16.39 10.99 25.00
C LYS A 308 -15.20 11.85 25.45
N ASP A 309 -15.45 13.15 25.66
CA ASP A 309 -14.46 14.22 25.87
C ASP A 309 -13.45 14.44 24.72
N LYS A 310 -13.70 13.85 23.53
CA LYS A 310 -12.86 14.01 22.34
C LYS A 310 -13.45 15.01 21.34
N THR A 311 -12.60 15.79 20.71
CA THR A 311 -12.92 16.66 19.57
C THR A 311 -13.04 15.86 18.26
N PHE A 312 -13.65 16.46 17.24
CA PHE A 312 -13.76 15.85 15.90
C PHE A 312 -12.38 15.51 15.30
N ILE A 313 -11.38 16.36 15.52
CA ILE A 313 -10.00 16.14 15.05
C ILE A 313 -9.36 14.96 15.79
N GLU A 314 -9.55 14.85 17.11
CA GLU A 314 -8.97 13.76 17.90
C GLU A 314 -9.52 12.38 17.53
N VAL A 315 -10.80 12.28 17.18
CA VAL A 315 -11.40 11.01 16.73
C VAL A 315 -11.05 10.68 15.28
N CYS A 316 -10.75 11.68 14.44
CA CYS A 316 -10.32 11.43 13.06
C CYS A 316 -8.83 11.06 12.97
N GLY A 317 -7.97 11.79 13.67
CA GLY A 317 -6.51 11.70 13.51
C GLY A 317 -5.97 12.54 12.35
N GLN A 318 -4.89 12.05 11.72
CA GLN A 318 -4.07 12.76 10.73
C GLN A 318 -4.12 12.04 9.36
N PHE A 319 -3.23 12.37 8.42
CA PHE A 319 -3.02 11.68 7.13
C PHE A 319 -4.12 11.78 6.04
N GLY A 320 -5.09 12.68 6.17
CA GLY A 320 -6.04 12.97 5.09
C GLY A 320 -5.46 13.74 3.90
N ASN A 321 -4.17 14.05 3.92
CA ASN A 321 -3.43 14.78 2.88
C ASN A 321 -2.06 14.16 2.54
N SER A 322 -1.93 12.84 2.72
CA SER A 322 -0.71 12.10 2.37
C SER A 322 -0.75 11.66 0.90
N GLN A 323 0.28 10.96 0.40
CA GLN A 323 0.24 10.33 -0.93
C GLN A 323 -0.91 9.32 -1.09
N ARG A 324 -1.49 8.86 0.03
CA ARG A 324 -2.55 7.85 0.15
C ARG A 324 -3.52 8.34 1.24
N PRO A 325 -4.32 9.38 0.95
CA PRO A 325 -5.01 10.13 1.97
C PRO A 325 -6.10 9.29 2.65
N CYS A 326 -6.08 9.29 3.99
CA CYS A 326 -7.17 8.76 4.81
C CYS A 326 -8.30 9.78 4.89
N ASN A 327 -9.10 9.89 3.82
CA ASN A 327 -10.13 10.90 3.68
C ASN A 327 -11.29 10.32 2.88
N GLY A 328 -12.31 9.80 3.56
CA GLY A 328 -13.49 9.21 2.94
C GLY A 328 -14.78 9.96 3.31
N ILE A 329 -15.66 10.16 2.33
CA ILE A 329 -17.01 10.69 2.53
C ILE A 329 -18.01 9.98 1.61
N ALA A 330 -19.20 9.69 2.13
CA ALA A 330 -20.31 9.17 1.34
C ALA A 330 -21.64 9.73 1.83
N ALA A 331 -22.53 10.06 0.90
CA ALA A 331 -23.89 10.50 1.20
C ALA A 331 -24.86 9.33 1.04
N SER A 332 -25.94 9.34 1.83
CA SER A 332 -27.01 8.36 1.65
C SER A 332 -27.60 8.48 0.26
N ARG A 333 -27.95 7.33 -0.32
CA ARG A 333 -28.59 7.26 -1.63
C ARG A 333 -30.02 7.80 -1.62
N GLN A 334 -30.66 7.87 -0.46
CA GLN A 334 -32.09 8.20 -0.32
C GLN A 334 -32.34 9.40 0.59
N LYS A 335 -31.61 9.51 1.69
CA LYS A 335 -31.84 10.52 2.73
C LYS A 335 -30.86 11.68 2.49
N GLN A 336 -31.33 12.78 1.90
CA GLN A 336 -30.46 13.89 1.48
C GLN A 336 -29.57 14.43 2.60
N ASP A 337 -30.05 14.44 3.86
CA ASP A 337 -29.36 15.01 5.01
C ASP A 337 -28.47 14.00 5.75
N THR A 338 -28.37 12.76 5.25
CA THR A 338 -27.51 11.71 5.82
C THR A 338 -26.18 11.61 5.08
N VAL A 339 -25.08 11.79 5.81
CA VAL A 339 -23.71 11.78 5.29
C VAL A 339 -22.76 11.15 6.29
N ILE A 340 -21.76 10.43 5.79
CA ILE A 340 -20.77 9.74 6.59
C ILE A 340 -19.38 10.23 6.21
N VAL A 341 -18.57 10.50 7.22
CA VAL A 341 -17.14 10.79 7.10
C VAL A 341 -16.36 9.67 7.79
N VAL A 342 -15.25 9.28 7.17
CA VAL A 342 -14.25 8.38 7.75
C VAL A 342 -12.86 8.97 7.56
N TRP A 343 -11.96 8.65 8.49
CA TRP A 343 -10.59 9.14 8.52
C TRP A 343 -9.68 8.06 9.10
N ARG A 344 -8.44 8.43 9.44
CA ARG A 344 -7.40 7.53 9.93
C ARG A 344 -7.80 6.56 11.06
N LYS A 345 -8.51 6.97 12.11
CA LYS A 345 -8.65 6.10 13.30
C LYS A 345 -9.72 5.00 13.20
N GLY A 346 -10.34 4.78 12.05
CA GLY A 346 -11.31 3.67 11.90
C GLY A 346 -12.75 4.00 12.30
N ALA A 347 -13.00 5.16 12.90
CA ALA A 347 -14.32 5.53 13.39
C ALA A 347 -15.27 6.00 12.27
N LEU A 348 -16.55 5.62 12.39
CA LEU A 348 -17.62 6.08 11.51
C LEU A 348 -18.27 7.35 12.10
N LEU A 349 -18.18 8.48 11.39
CA LEU A 349 -18.78 9.75 11.79
C LEU A 349 -20.02 9.99 10.95
N VAL A 350 -21.20 9.86 11.56
CA VAL A 350 -22.48 9.91 10.87
C VAL A 350 -23.23 11.18 11.22
N SER A 351 -23.58 11.97 10.22
CA SER A 351 -24.54 13.06 10.35
C SER A 351 -25.87 12.64 9.71
N GLU A 352 -26.97 13.03 10.36
CA GLU A 352 -28.35 12.88 9.85
C GLU A 352 -29.04 14.26 9.72
N ASP A 353 -28.26 15.34 9.81
CA ASP A 353 -28.68 16.75 9.80
C ASP A 353 -27.83 17.61 8.85
N ALA A 354 -27.43 17.02 7.71
CA ALA A 354 -26.66 17.68 6.66
C ALA A 354 -25.28 18.23 7.09
N GLY A 355 -24.66 17.60 8.07
CA GLY A 355 -23.33 17.91 8.58
C GLY A 355 -23.29 19.00 9.64
N GLU A 356 -24.43 19.38 10.21
CA GLU A 356 -24.46 20.27 11.39
C GLU A 356 -23.78 19.56 12.58
N THR A 357 -24.09 18.28 12.79
CA THR A 357 -23.53 17.48 13.87
C THR A 357 -23.23 16.05 13.44
N PHE A 358 -22.22 15.44 14.07
CA PHE A 358 -21.79 14.07 13.80
C PHE A 358 -21.88 13.21 15.06
N ARG A 359 -22.49 12.03 14.91
CA ARG A 359 -22.42 10.95 15.88
C ARG A 359 -21.19 10.10 15.60
N LEU A 360 -20.41 9.83 16.65
CA LEU A 360 -19.30 8.89 16.62
C LEU A 360 -19.81 7.46 16.82
N THR A 361 -19.37 6.55 15.95
CA THR A 361 -19.41 5.11 16.22
C THR A 361 -18.07 4.74 16.87
N ASP A 362 -18.08 4.39 18.16
CA ASP A 362 -16.84 4.12 18.89
C ASP A 362 -16.30 2.73 18.59
N THR A 363 -15.19 2.68 17.86
CA THR A 363 -14.53 1.46 17.39
C THR A 363 -13.12 1.31 17.94
N ASP A 364 -12.69 2.12 18.92
CA ASP A 364 -11.30 2.16 19.38
C ASP A 364 -10.77 0.79 19.85
N GLU A 365 -11.64 -0.06 20.39
CA GLU A 365 -11.31 -1.41 20.88
C GLU A 365 -11.85 -2.54 19.97
N SER A 366 -12.41 -2.20 18.81
CA SER A 366 -13.05 -3.19 17.95
C SER A 366 -12.00 -4.03 17.20
N PRO A 367 -12.00 -5.37 17.35
CA PRO A 367 -11.09 -6.23 16.59
C PRO A 367 -11.48 -6.31 15.10
N HIS A 368 -12.65 -5.78 14.72
CA HIS A 368 -13.14 -5.76 13.36
C HIS A 368 -12.61 -4.59 12.53
N ILE A 369 -11.90 -3.65 13.14
CA ILE A 369 -11.52 -2.40 12.48
C ILE A 369 -10.00 -2.24 12.53
N HIS A 370 -9.46 -1.79 11.40
CA HIS A 370 -8.09 -1.32 11.30
C HIS A 370 -8.08 0.20 11.10
N GLY A 371 -7.00 0.85 11.51
CA GLY A 371 -6.72 2.24 11.17
C GLY A 371 -6.50 2.45 9.67
N ASP A 372 -6.26 3.71 9.33
CA ASP A 372 -5.99 4.21 7.98
C ASP A 372 -7.13 3.85 7.01
N VAL A 373 -8.27 4.55 7.16
CA VAL A 373 -9.48 4.34 6.35
C VAL A 373 -9.47 5.22 5.10
N HIS A 374 -9.73 4.61 3.95
CA HIS A 374 -9.57 5.21 2.62
C HIS A 374 -10.89 5.51 1.91
N ALA A 375 -11.92 4.72 2.18
CA ALA A 375 -13.23 4.87 1.56
C ALA A 375 -14.36 4.45 2.48
N VAL A 376 -15.54 5.02 2.21
CA VAL A 376 -16.82 4.64 2.80
C VAL A 376 -17.82 4.48 1.67
N TYR A 377 -18.66 3.46 1.76
CA TYR A 377 -19.58 3.07 0.69
C TYR A 377 -20.92 2.65 1.25
N PHE A 378 -22.00 3.33 0.85
CA PHE A 378 -23.36 2.87 1.13
C PHE A 378 -23.69 1.67 0.26
N ASP A 379 -24.19 0.60 0.87
CA ASP A 379 -24.58 -0.58 0.10
C ASP A 379 -25.84 -0.29 -0.73
N PRO A 380 -25.76 -0.30 -2.07
CA PRO A 380 -26.90 -0.06 -2.93
C PRO A 380 -27.96 -1.16 -2.88
N THR A 381 -27.63 -2.33 -2.34
CA THR A 381 -28.54 -3.48 -2.18
C THR A 381 -29.34 -3.42 -0.88
N ASP A 382 -28.95 -2.56 0.07
CA ASP A 382 -29.74 -2.30 1.27
C ASP A 382 -30.77 -1.18 1.01
N PHE A 383 -32.03 -1.59 0.87
CA PHE A 383 -33.13 -0.66 0.62
C PHE A 383 -33.43 0.29 1.79
N ALA A 384 -33.03 -0.07 3.03
CA ALA A 384 -33.17 0.84 4.17
C ALA A 384 -32.15 1.99 4.12
N GLY A 385 -31.05 1.80 3.39
CA GLY A 385 -29.96 2.78 3.25
C GLY A 385 -29.18 2.96 4.55
N GLU A 386 -29.00 1.89 5.32
CA GLU A 386 -28.37 1.89 6.63
C GLU A 386 -27.14 0.98 6.72
N ARG A 387 -26.92 0.08 5.76
CA ARG A 387 -25.72 -0.74 5.65
C ARG A 387 -24.61 0.00 4.91
N VAL A 388 -23.45 0.06 5.54
CA VAL A 388 -22.29 0.81 5.07
C VAL A 388 -21.05 -0.06 5.15
N PHE A 389 -20.19 0.03 4.15
CA PHE A 389 -18.86 -0.56 4.18
C PHE A 389 -17.80 0.52 4.31
N ILE A 390 -16.68 0.19 4.94
CA ILE A 390 -15.46 0.99 4.89
C ILE A 390 -14.31 0.14 4.35
N ALA A 391 -13.37 0.80 3.66
CA ALA A 391 -12.12 0.21 3.19
C ALA A 391 -10.95 0.84 3.96
N HIS A 392 -10.07 0.02 4.51
CA HIS A 392 -8.95 0.43 5.36
C HIS A 392 -7.73 -0.48 5.19
N ASP A 393 -6.61 -0.17 5.87
CA ASP A 393 -5.36 -0.94 5.72
C ASP A 393 -5.45 -2.41 6.19
N GLY A 394 -6.46 -2.75 6.98
CA GLY A 394 -6.82 -4.13 7.33
C GLY A 394 -7.88 -4.81 6.44
N GLY A 395 -8.22 -4.27 5.27
CA GLY A 395 -9.28 -4.81 4.39
C GLY A 395 -10.60 -4.05 4.48
N ILE A 396 -11.72 -4.75 4.60
CA ILE A 396 -13.05 -4.14 4.63
C ILE A 396 -13.84 -4.48 5.90
N SER A 397 -14.69 -3.55 6.32
CA SER A 397 -15.61 -3.76 7.45
C SER A 397 -17.00 -3.23 7.15
N MET A 398 -18.01 -3.97 7.59
CA MET A 398 -19.42 -3.68 7.36
C MET A 398 -20.06 -3.20 8.67
N PHE A 399 -20.76 -2.08 8.57
CA PHE A 399 -21.54 -1.46 9.63
C PHE A 399 -23.03 -1.56 9.28
N PRO A 400 -23.83 -2.32 10.05
CA PRO A 400 -25.28 -2.25 9.94
C PRO A 400 -25.81 -1.01 10.67
N GLU A 401 -27.06 -0.61 10.38
CA GLU A 401 -27.78 0.41 11.15
C GLU A 401 -27.00 1.73 11.29
N LEU A 402 -26.26 2.14 10.25
CA LEU A 402 -25.35 3.30 10.22
C LEU A 402 -24.31 3.28 11.36
N GLY A 403 -23.91 2.11 11.85
CA GLY A 403 -22.97 2.00 12.97
C GLY A 403 -23.54 2.52 14.30
N ARG A 404 -24.84 2.44 14.54
CA ARG A 404 -25.39 2.81 15.88
C ARG A 404 -24.85 1.93 17.00
N ASP A 405 -24.45 0.70 16.69
CA ASP A 405 -23.90 -0.27 17.62
C ASP A 405 -22.60 -0.87 17.07
N ALA A 406 -21.47 -0.51 17.68
CA ALA A 406 -20.15 -0.98 17.27
C ALA A 406 -19.93 -2.49 17.50
N SER A 407 -20.75 -3.13 18.34
CA SER A 407 -20.66 -4.58 18.56
C SER A 407 -21.21 -5.42 17.40
N LYS A 408 -21.94 -4.78 16.47
CA LYS A 408 -22.51 -5.42 15.27
C LYS A 408 -21.63 -5.30 14.02
N VAL A 409 -20.44 -4.71 14.15
CA VAL A 409 -19.52 -4.56 13.03
C VAL A 409 -19.05 -5.95 12.58
N GLU A 410 -19.02 -6.18 11.27
CA GLU A 410 -18.58 -7.45 10.69
C GLU A 410 -17.34 -7.24 9.83
N SER A 411 -16.34 -8.12 9.99
CA SER A 411 -15.14 -8.14 9.15
C SER A 411 -14.81 -9.53 8.60
N PHE A 412 -15.76 -10.48 8.70
CA PHE A 412 -15.57 -11.87 8.26
C PHE A 412 -15.28 -11.98 6.75
N TYR A 413 -15.68 -10.98 5.96
CA TYR A 413 -15.29 -10.79 4.55
C TYR A 413 -13.79 -10.88 4.30
N ASN A 414 -12.96 -10.52 5.29
CA ASN A 414 -11.51 -10.50 5.15
C ASN A 414 -10.89 -11.90 5.29
N ARG A 415 -11.62 -12.90 5.81
CA ARG A 415 -11.07 -14.21 6.22
C ARG A 415 -10.20 -14.89 5.15
N GLN A 416 -10.62 -14.84 3.88
CA GLN A 416 -9.85 -15.40 2.75
C GLN A 416 -9.36 -14.32 1.76
N LEU A 417 -9.42 -13.05 2.16
CA LEU A 417 -8.90 -11.95 1.37
C LEU A 417 -7.37 -11.92 1.52
N ALA A 418 -6.67 -12.65 0.66
CA ALA A 418 -5.23 -12.92 0.78
C ALA A 418 -4.35 -11.78 0.23
N THR A 419 -4.54 -10.58 0.80
CA THR A 419 -3.93 -9.31 0.38
C THR A 419 -2.81 -8.83 1.32
N LEU A 420 -2.31 -9.71 2.20
CA LEU A 420 -1.26 -9.38 3.17
C LEU A 420 0.00 -8.83 2.49
N GLN A 421 0.45 -7.68 2.97
CA GLN A 421 1.55 -6.90 2.39
C GLN A 421 2.90 -7.25 3.04
N PHE A 422 3.36 -8.48 2.81
CA PHE A 422 4.73 -8.89 3.15
C PHE A 422 5.76 -8.17 2.25
N GLN A 423 7.00 -8.04 2.74
CA GLN A 423 8.19 -7.46 2.09
C GLN A 423 8.09 -7.22 0.57
N THR A 424 8.20 -5.96 0.13
CA THR A 424 8.22 -5.61 -1.30
C THR A 424 9.29 -4.59 -1.71
N ALA A 425 10.21 -4.24 -0.81
CA ALA A 425 11.29 -3.32 -1.15
C ALA A 425 12.28 -3.95 -2.16
N PRO A 426 12.64 -3.26 -3.27
CA PRO A 426 12.39 -1.84 -3.50
C PRO A 426 11.19 -1.50 -4.40
N SER A 427 10.47 -2.45 -4.99
CA SER A 427 9.46 -2.13 -6.03
C SER A 427 8.19 -1.49 -5.46
N ARG A 428 7.75 -1.83 -4.24
CA ARG A 428 6.59 -1.20 -3.58
C ARG A 428 6.91 -0.60 -2.21
N MET A 429 8.19 -0.63 -1.81
CA MET A 429 8.74 -0.10 -0.55
C MET A 429 7.97 -0.47 0.73
N PHE A 430 7.14 -1.53 0.74
CA PHE A 430 6.62 -2.06 1.99
C PHE A 430 7.74 -2.64 2.81
N TYR A 431 7.68 -2.35 4.11
CA TYR A 431 8.56 -2.97 5.08
C TYR A 431 8.11 -4.42 5.34
N GLY A 432 9.05 -5.26 5.75
CA GLY A 432 8.73 -6.65 6.08
C GLY A 432 9.87 -7.61 5.80
N GLY A 433 9.84 -8.75 6.47
CA GLY A 433 10.59 -9.96 6.13
C GLY A 433 9.66 -11.17 6.21
N GLY A 434 10.15 -12.33 5.78
CA GLY A 434 9.45 -13.60 5.96
C GLY A 434 10.44 -14.70 6.31
N GLY A 435 10.03 -15.61 7.20
CA GLY A 435 10.84 -16.75 7.62
C GLY A 435 9.99 -18.00 7.84
N ALA A 436 10.52 -19.14 7.41
CA ALA A 436 10.03 -20.46 7.79
C ALA A 436 10.94 -21.03 8.88
N ASN A 437 10.36 -21.66 9.90
CA ASN A 437 11.12 -22.25 11.00
C ASN A 437 11.86 -23.52 10.49
N PRO A 438 13.19 -23.60 10.65
CA PRO A 438 13.96 -24.77 10.18
C PRO A 438 13.81 -26.00 11.08
N VAL A 439 13.25 -25.85 12.28
CA VAL A 439 13.10 -26.93 13.27
C VAL A 439 11.65 -27.40 13.38
N ASP A 440 10.67 -26.49 13.28
CA ASP A 440 9.25 -26.81 13.33
C ASP A 440 8.58 -26.67 11.96
N ASN A 441 8.27 -27.81 11.34
CA ASN A 441 7.64 -27.86 10.03
C ASN A 441 6.34 -27.04 9.99
N GLY A 442 6.28 -26.09 9.06
CA GLY A 442 5.09 -25.28 8.81
C GLY A 442 4.96 -24.02 9.66
N ALA A 443 5.81 -23.80 10.67
CA ALA A 443 5.80 -22.55 11.43
C ALA A 443 6.40 -21.40 10.60
N MET A 444 5.65 -20.30 10.50
CA MET A 444 5.97 -19.13 9.68
C MET A 444 5.93 -17.85 10.53
N ILE A 445 6.80 -16.90 10.18
CA ILE A 445 6.80 -15.53 10.69
C ILE A 445 6.89 -14.57 9.51
N GLY A 446 6.25 -13.41 9.60
CA GLY A 446 6.43 -12.35 8.62
C GLY A 446 6.12 -10.96 9.17
N GLY A 447 6.78 -9.96 8.61
CA GLY A 447 6.52 -8.54 8.87
C GLY A 447 5.60 -7.99 7.79
N LEU A 448 4.57 -7.26 8.20
CA LEU A 448 3.56 -6.64 7.35
C LEU A 448 3.57 -5.14 7.49
N GLN A 449 3.30 -4.43 6.39
CA GLN A 449 2.93 -3.03 6.41
C GLN A 449 1.65 -2.85 7.26
N ASP A 450 1.66 -1.89 8.18
CA ASP A 450 0.55 -1.44 9.06
C ASP A 450 -0.08 -2.51 9.98
N SER A 451 0.24 -3.80 9.79
CA SER A 451 -0.32 -4.95 10.51
C SER A 451 0.71 -5.73 11.35
N GLY A 452 1.89 -5.14 11.55
CA GLY A 452 2.90 -5.60 12.50
C GLY A 452 3.60 -6.88 12.09
N VAL A 453 4.05 -7.64 13.09
CA VAL A 453 4.65 -8.96 12.89
C VAL A 453 3.60 -10.02 13.13
N VAL A 454 3.43 -10.91 12.16
CA VAL A 454 2.47 -12.01 12.19
C VAL A 454 3.14 -13.37 12.19
N THR A 455 2.46 -14.34 12.79
CA THR A 455 2.86 -15.75 12.76
C THR A 455 1.69 -16.62 12.32
N SER A 456 2.01 -17.78 11.76
CA SER A 456 1.02 -18.78 11.34
C SER A 456 1.68 -20.16 11.29
N SER A 457 0.88 -21.21 11.42
CA SER A 457 1.28 -22.55 11.04
C SER A 457 0.60 -22.96 9.73
N ILE A 458 1.35 -23.51 8.78
CA ILE A 458 0.81 -24.08 7.53
C ILE A 458 0.82 -25.61 7.53
N GLN A 459 1.38 -26.24 8.56
CA GLN A 459 1.40 -27.71 8.74
C GLN A 459 1.29 -28.09 10.23
N PRO A 460 0.65 -29.23 10.57
CA PRO A 460 -0.06 -30.14 9.67
C PRO A 460 -1.40 -29.56 9.16
N LEU A 461 -1.89 -28.48 9.77
CA LEU A 461 -3.09 -27.76 9.37
C LEU A 461 -2.73 -26.30 9.12
N ILE A 462 -3.43 -25.69 8.16
CA ILE A 462 -3.30 -24.26 7.91
C ILE A 462 -4.10 -23.50 8.97
N GLU A 463 -3.38 -22.70 9.74
CA GLU A 463 -3.92 -21.80 10.75
C GLU A 463 -3.98 -20.36 10.23
N PRO A 464 -4.90 -19.53 10.74
CA PRO A 464 -4.92 -18.10 10.47
C PRO A 464 -3.60 -17.43 10.83
N TRP A 465 -3.31 -16.29 10.20
CA TRP A 465 -2.25 -15.42 10.68
C TRP A 465 -2.68 -14.76 12.00
N ARG A 466 -1.72 -14.56 12.90
CA ARG A 466 -1.92 -13.93 14.20
C ARG A 466 -0.89 -12.84 14.42
N ILE A 467 -1.35 -11.65 14.81
CA ILE A 467 -0.47 -10.56 15.22
C ILE A 467 0.28 -11.01 16.48
N THR A 468 1.60 -10.92 16.42
CA THR A 468 2.51 -11.21 17.52
C THR A 468 3.11 -9.94 18.11
N ASP A 469 3.29 -8.91 17.27
CA ASP A 469 3.80 -7.60 17.66
C ASP A 469 3.16 -6.54 16.75
N GLY A 470 2.83 -5.37 17.30
CA GLY A 470 2.09 -4.30 16.59
C GLY A 470 2.94 -3.46 15.64
N GLY A 471 2.41 -2.31 15.21
CA GLY A 471 3.09 -1.36 14.33
C GLY A 471 3.24 -1.85 12.88
N ASP A 472 4.28 -1.40 12.18
CA ASP A 472 4.73 -1.94 10.90
C ASP A 472 5.78 -3.01 11.18
N GLY A 473 5.55 -4.21 10.69
CA GLY A 473 6.52 -5.29 10.75
C GLY A 473 7.70 -5.03 9.80
N PHE A 474 8.91 -5.05 10.35
CA PHE A 474 10.15 -4.92 9.58
C PHE A 474 10.72 -6.32 9.28
N GLN A 475 12.04 -6.49 9.38
CA GLN A 475 12.63 -7.78 9.08
C GLN A 475 12.19 -8.84 10.07
N THR A 476 12.04 -10.05 9.57
CA THR A 476 11.76 -11.24 10.37
C THR A 476 12.56 -12.41 9.81
N THR A 477 13.00 -13.32 10.67
CA THR A 477 13.67 -14.56 10.25
C THR A 477 13.61 -15.60 11.36
N PHE A 478 13.88 -16.86 11.02
CA PHE A 478 14.19 -17.90 12.01
C PHE A 478 15.68 -18.21 11.97
N LEU A 479 16.23 -18.49 13.15
CA LEU A 479 17.59 -18.96 13.32
C LEU A 479 17.66 -20.48 13.13
N SER A 480 18.85 -21.01 12.84
CA SER A 480 19.11 -22.44 12.61
C SER A 480 18.55 -23.38 13.70
N GLN A 481 18.39 -22.88 14.92
CA GLN A 481 17.91 -23.58 16.11
C GLN A 481 16.43 -23.33 16.41
N GLY A 482 15.69 -22.65 15.52
CA GLY A 482 14.25 -22.42 15.63
C GLY A 482 13.81 -21.17 16.38
N ALA A 483 14.74 -20.35 16.89
CA ALA A 483 14.40 -19.04 17.47
C ALA A 483 14.00 -18.05 16.35
N ALA A 484 12.91 -17.30 16.55
CA ALA A 484 12.54 -16.20 15.68
C ALA A 484 13.27 -14.92 16.09
N LEU A 485 13.63 -14.09 15.11
CA LEU A 485 14.06 -12.71 15.27
C LEU A 485 13.14 -11.78 14.49
N TRP A 486 12.79 -10.64 15.07
CA TRP A 486 12.04 -9.60 14.37
C TRP A 486 12.30 -8.19 14.92
N ASN A 487 11.90 -7.19 14.14
CA ASN A 487 11.73 -5.82 14.58
C ASN A 487 10.46 -5.20 13.96
N ASN A 488 10.01 -4.08 14.51
CA ASN A 488 8.90 -3.26 14.03
C ASN A 488 9.20 -1.77 14.26
N ASN A 489 8.28 -0.90 13.84
CA ASN A 489 8.36 0.56 14.05
C ASN A 489 7.70 1.05 15.36
N ASP A 490 7.17 0.14 16.19
CA ASP A 490 6.48 0.49 17.44
C ASP A 490 7.53 0.80 18.52
N GLU A 491 8.01 2.05 18.52
CA GLU A 491 9.13 2.52 19.33
C GLU A 491 8.68 2.97 20.74
N THR A 492 8.75 2.05 21.70
CA THR A 492 8.87 2.42 23.14
C THR A 492 10.32 2.39 23.63
N HIS A 493 11.26 1.88 22.81
CA HIS A 493 12.67 1.69 23.17
C HIS A 493 13.57 2.63 22.38
N PRO A 494 14.67 3.16 22.98
CA PRO A 494 15.61 4.01 22.28
C PRO A 494 16.19 3.33 21.02
N PRO A 495 16.43 4.09 19.94
CA PRO A 495 16.90 3.55 18.66
C PRO A 495 18.26 2.84 18.80
N GLY A 496 18.38 1.59 18.32
CA GLY A 496 19.53 0.72 18.63
C GLY A 496 19.43 -0.68 18.02
N ILE A 497 20.53 -1.43 17.96
CA ILE A 497 20.46 -2.88 17.64
C ILE A 497 19.66 -3.67 18.70
N GLY A 498 19.55 -3.13 19.91
CA GLY A 498 18.75 -3.69 21.00
C GLY A 498 17.23 -3.65 20.81
N ILE A 499 16.72 -3.04 19.72
CA ILE A 499 15.29 -3.11 19.39
C ILE A 499 14.87 -4.47 18.80
N VAL A 500 15.84 -5.30 18.38
CA VAL A 500 15.54 -6.63 17.84
C VAL A 500 15.04 -7.53 18.96
N ARG A 501 13.89 -8.13 18.73
CA ARG A 501 13.24 -9.07 19.63
C ARG A 501 13.55 -10.50 19.21
N HIS A 502 13.50 -11.40 20.18
CA HIS A 502 13.60 -12.82 19.93
C HIS A 502 12.61 -13.62 20.78
N SER A 503 12.24 -14.79 20.27
CA SER A 503 11.45 -15.78 20.99
C SER A 503 11.56 -17.14 20.30
N PHE A 504 11.11 -18.20 20.96
CA PHE A 504 10.99 -19.53 20.36
C PHE A 504 9.56 -19.80 19.93
N TRP A 505 9.42 -20.73 19.00
CA TRP A 505 8.12 -21.31 18.71
C TRP A 505 7.65 -22.16 19.90
N GLY A 506 6.44 -21.90 20.37
CA GLY A 506 5.82 -22.58 21.50
C GLY A 506 4.94 -23.75 21.07
N PRO A 507 4.56 -24.62 22.02
CA PRO A 507 3.72 -25.80 21.74
C PRO A 507 2.29 -25.45 21.30
N THR A 508 1.85 -24.21 21.49
CA THR A 508 0.54 -23.71 21.09
C THR A 508 0.54 -23.04 19.71
N HIS A 509 1.54 -23.34 18.88
CA HIS A 509 1.73 -22.73 17.55
C HIS A 509 1.79 -21.19 17.57
N ARG A 510 2.40 -20.64 18.63
CA ARG A 510 2.62 -19.21 18.82
C ARG A 510 4.02 -18.99 19.35
N LEU A 511 4.60 -17.83 19.11
CA LEU A 511 5.85 -17.45 19.78
C LEU A 511 5.61 -17.31 21.30
N VAL A 512 6.57 -17.76 22.11
CA VAL A 512 6.56 -17.54 23.57
C VAL A 512 6.78 -16.04 23.87
N VAL A 513 6.66 -15.62 25.14
CA VAL A 513 6.82 -14.21 25.57
C VAL A 513 8.08 -13.58 24.95
N PRO A 514 7.93 -12.54 24.12
CA PRO A 514 9.04 -11.95 23.40
C PRO A 514 9.96 -11.18 24.35
N THR A 515 11.27 -11.19 24.06
CA THR A 515 12.24 -10.39 24.81
C THR A 515 13.20 -9.66 23.88
N TYR A 516 13.58 -8.44 24.27
CA TYR A 516 14.62 -7.68 23.59
C TYR A 516 15.98 -8.35 23.79
N ILE A 517 16.81 -8.35 22.76
CA ILE A 517 18.17 -8.86 22.86
C ILE A 517 19.09 -7.76 23.42
N PRO A 518 19.76 -7.98 24.56
CA PRO A 518 20.68 -7.00 25.12
C PRO A 518 21.91 -6.79 24.23
N VAL A 519 22.40 -5.55 24.21
CA VAL A 519 23.67 -5.18 23.57
C VAL A 519 24.76 -5.26 24.62
N TRP A 520 25.68 -6.21 24.49
CA TRP A 520 26.80 -6.33 25.41
C TRP A 520 27.94 -5.40 24.99
N LYS A 521 28.34 -5.48 23.72
CA LYS A 521 29.41 -4.65 23.15
C LYS A 521 28.81 -3.86 22.01
N ASP A 522 28.69 -2.55 22.19
CA ASP A 522 28.25 -1.66 21.12
C ASP A 522 29.45 -1.11 20.34
N ASP A 523 29.17 -0.53 19.18
CA ASP A 523 30.15 0.17 18.38
C ASP A 523 30.65 1.42 19.13
N PRO A 524 31.94 1.50 19.51
CA PRO A 524 32.48 2.65 20.22
C PRO A 524 32.48 3.93 19.37
N GLN A 525 32.29 3.82 18.06
CA GLN A 525 32.20 4.94 17.12
C GLN A 525 30.74 5.38 16.89
N MET A 526 29.77 4.71 17.51
CA MET A 526 28.35 5.03 17.35
C MET A 526 27.90 6.10 18.36
N PRO A 527 27.73 7.36 17.91
CA PRO A 527 26.42 8.02 18.03
C PRO A 527 26.07 8.89 16.79
N PHE A 528 24.79 9.23 16.56
CA PHE A 528 24.43 10.40 15.72
C PHE A 528 24.07 11.59 16.63
N PRO A 529 24.28 12.85 16.18
CA PRO A 529 24.11 14.04 17.01
C PRO A 529 22.64 14.18 17.42
N GLY A 530 22.41 14.52 18.68
CA GLY A 530 21.08 14.94 19.13
C GLY A 530 20.58 16.08 18.23
N GLY A 531 19.35 15.96 17.72
CA GLY A 531 18.69 17.01 16.97
C GLY A 531 18.22 16.68 15.55
N LEU A 532 18.43 15.47 15.03
CA LEU A 532 17.72 15.02 13.83
C LEU A 532 16.33 14.49 14.24
N PRO A 533 15.23 14.97 13.64
CA PRO A 533 13.89 14.46 13.95
C PRO A 533 13.81 12.96 13.66
N GLN A 534 13.24 12.22 14.60
CA GLN A 534 12.89 10.80 14.50
C GLN A 534 11.98 10.57 13.28
N PHE A 535 12.53 10.08 12.16
CA PHE A 535 11.78 9.75 10.94
C PHE A 535 12.60 8.83 10.02
N PRO A 536 11.97 7.85 9.34
CA PRO A 536 11.22 6.75 9.96
C PRO A 536 12.17 5.79 10.69
N GLY A 537 11.63 4.95 11.57
CA GLY A 537 12.39 4.11 12.52
C GLY A 537 13.64 3.45 11.91
N GLU A 538 14.77 3.59 12.60
CA GLU A 538 16.06 3.07 12.15
C GLU A 538 15.96 1.57 11.89
N THR A 539 16.06 1.13 10.64
CA THR A 539 15.92 -0.28 10.28
C THR A 539 17.20 -1.04 10.58
N VAL A 540 17.09 -2.06 11.45
CA VAL A 540 18.11 -3.09 11.59
C VAL A 540 17.90 -4.12 10.50
N VAL A 541 18.99 -4.51 9.84
CA VAL A 541 18.98 -5.66 8.93
C VAL A 541 19.68 -6.86 9.58
N PHE A 542 19.14 -8.07 9.45
CA PHE A 542 19.75 -9.27 10.00
C PHE A 542 19.47 -10.52 9.16
N ALA A 543 20.33 -11.52 9.33
CA ALA A 543 20.22 -12.82 8.69
C ALA A 543 20.69 -13.93 9.64
N SER A 544 20.04 -15.08 9.57
CA SER A 544 20.51 -16.27 10.27
C SER A 544 21.86 -16.74 9.72
N VAL A 545 22.71 -17.22 10.62
CA VAL A 545 23.88 -18.04 10.28
C VAL A 545 23.39 -19.48 10.19
N HIS A 546 23.31 -20.03 8.98
CA HIS A 546 22.68 -21.33 8.73
C HIS A 546 23.42 -22.53 9.32
N ALA A 547 24.76 -22.46 9.41
CA ALA A 547 25.60 -23.53 9.93
C ALA A 547 26.66 -22.96 10.91
N PRO A 548 26.25 -22.53 12.12
CA PRO A 548 27.14 -21.85 13.08
C PRO A 548 28.46 -22.61 13.31
N GLY A 549 29.56 -22.03 12.84
CA GLY A 549 30.91 -22.60 12.94
C GLY A 549 31.95 -21.64 13.51
N TRP A 550 31.57 -20.37 13.71
CA TRP A 550 32.41 -19.34 14.35
C TRP A 550 31.94 -19.07 15.78
N SER A 551 32.90 -18.94 16.70
CA SER A 551 32.64 -18.63 18.11
C SER A 551 33.34 -17.33 18.55
N ASN A 552 32.76 -16.63 19.52
CA ASN A 552 33.41 -15.51 20.18
C ASN A 552 34.54 -16.00 21.12
N ARG A 553 35.19 -15.05 21.81
CA ARG A 553 36.28 -15.36 22.76
C ARG A 553 35.84 -16.20 23.97
N GLU A 554 34.55 -16.19 24.29
CA GLU A 554 33.95 -16.97 25.37
C GLU A 554 33.54 -18.39 24.92
N GLY A 555 33.77 -18.74 23.65
CA GLY A 555 33.41 -20.05 23.09
C GLY A 555 31.95 -20.19 22.66
N GLU A 556 31.21 -19.08 22.61
CA GLU A 556 29.81 -19.07 22.22
C GLU A 556 29.68 -18.95 20.69
N ASN A 557 28.85 -19.78 20.07
CA ASN A 557 28.63 -19.75 18.62
C ASN A 557 27.80 -18.55 18.17
N MET A 558 28.08 -18.07 16.95
CA MET A 558 27.32 -17.00 16.31
C MET A 558 26.15 -17.57 15.49
N TYR A 559 24.92 -17.18 15.83
CA TYR A 559 23.70 -17.71 15.21
C TYR A 559 23.00 -16.75 14.25
N ALA A 560 23.35 -15.46 14.32
CA ALA A 560 22.89 -14.45 13.37
C ALA A 560 23.96 -13.38 13.18
N VAL A 561 23.89 -12.72 12.03
CA VAL A 561 24.57 -11.45 11.79
C VAL A 561 23.51 -10.37 11.63
N ALA A 562 23.75 -9.22 12.23
CA ALA A 562 22.94 -8.03 12.03
C ALA A 562 23.82 -6.85 11.60
N ALA A 563 23.19 -5.86 11.01
CA ALA A 563 23.80 -4.58 10.74
C ALA A 563 22.86 -3.44 11.06
N LYS A 564 23.47 -2.34 11.45
CA LYS A 564 22.82 -1.06 11.65
C LYS A 564 23.75 0.01 11.11
N ARG A 565 23.25 0.87 10.23
CA ARG A 565 24.03 1.95 9.62
C ARG A 565 25.31 1.40 8.98
N SER A 566 26.46 1.66 9.57
CA SER A 566 27.77 1.28 9.06
C SER A 566 28.42 0.14 9.86
N SER A 567 27.69 -0.45 10.80
CA SER A 567 28.24 -1.38 11.79
C SER A 567 27.56 -2.74 11.71
N ILE A 568 28.35 -3.79 11.90
CA ILE A 568 27.87 -5.18 11.95
C ILE A 568 28.03 -5.76 13.35
N TYR A 569 27.08 -6.61 13.72
CA TYR A 569 26.95 -7.26 15.02
C TYR A 569 26.73 -8.77 14.84
N GLY A 570 27.25 -9.56 15.77
CA GLY A 570 26.99 -11.00 15.86
C GLY A 570 26.03 -11.30 17.00
N LEU A 571 25.08 -12.20 16.77
CA LEU A 571 24.21 -12.74 17.82
C LEU A 571 24.84 -13.99 18.41
N PHE A 572 25.17 -13.92 19.69
CA PHE A 572 25.76 -15.01 20.45
C PHE A 572 24.83 -15.45 21.57
N TYR A 573 24.91 -16.72 21.97
CA TYR A 573 24.13 -17.28 23.08
C TYR A 573 25.07 -17.89 24.11
N THR A 574 24.92 -17.49 25.38
CA THR A 574 25.74 -18.02 26.49
C THR A 574 25.32 -19.45 26.89
N GLU A 575 24.04 -19.77 26.69
CA GLU A 575 23.40 -21.06 26.87
C GLU A 575 22.46 -21.27 25.69
N MET A 576 22.32 -22.51 25.19
CA MET A 576 21.60 -22.83 23.94
C MET A 576 20.21 -22.17 23.88
N GLY A 577 20.15 -21.00 23.25
CA GLY A 577 18.92 -20.27 23.00
C GLY A 577 18.40 -19.36 24.12
N THR A 578 18.87 -19.42 25.37
CA THR A 578 18.17 -18.76 26.50
C THR A 578 18.67 -17.36 26.84
N GLN A 579 19.91 -17.03 26.47
CA GLN A 579 20.54 -15.75 26.79
C GLN A 579 21.26 -15.18 25.56
N PRO A 580 20.52 -14.66 24.58
CA PRO A 580 21.14 -14.00 23.44
C PRO A 580 21.76 -12.67 23.83
N ARG A 581 22.80 -12.29 23.10
CA ARG A 581 23.40 -10.96 23.18
C ARG A 581 23.97 -10.52 21.84
N TRP A 582 23.85 -9.23 21.55
CA TRP A 582 24.55 -8.60 20.45
C TRP A 582 25.97 -8.23 20.85
N GLU A 583 26.94 -8.62 20.02
CA GLU A 583 28.33 -8.16 20.12
C GLU A 583 28.77 -7.48 18.83
N PHE A 584 29.30 -6.27 18.95
CA PHE A 584 29.91 -5.52 17.86
C PHE A 584 31.06 -6.29 17.20
N LEU A 585 31.06 -6.33 15.87
CA LEU A 585 32.06 -7.02 15.06
C LEU A 585 32.95 -6.05 14.31
N ALA A 586 32.39 -5.10 13.56
CA ALA A 586 33.16 -4.14 12.77
C ALA A 586 32.34 -2.91 12.42
N HIS A 587 33.04 -1.79 12.22
CA HIS A 587 32.53 -0.56 11.64
C HIS A 587 33.16 -0.36 10.26
N PHE A 588 32.37 0.05 9.28
CA PHE A 588 32.84 0.36 7.94
C PHE A 588 32.74 1.87 7.67
N PRO A 589 33.79 2.54 7.20
CA PRO A 589 33.74 3.97 6.86
C PRO A 589 32.95 4.21 5.56
N LEU A 590 31.63 3.99 5.60
CA LEU A 590 30.78 4.06 4.41
C LEU A 590 30.53 5.50 3.96
N ASN A 591 30.52 6.45 4.91
CA ASN A 591 30.15 7.83 4.69
C ASN A 591 31.32 8.83 4.76
N ASP A 592 32.55 8.39 5.04
CA ASP A 592 33.73 9.24 5.28
C ASP A 592 34.08 10.19 4.12
N ASN A 593 33.62 9.87 2.90
CA ASN A 593 33.88 10.68 1.70
C ASN A 593 32.73 11.64 1.35
N LEU A 594 31.70 11.73 2.20
CA LEU A 594 30.56 12.63 2.00
C LEU A 594 30.74 13.93 2.75
N THR A 595 30.33 15.04 2.13
CA THR A 595 30.27 16.32 2.81
C THR A 595 29.12 16.33 3.82
N GLU A 596 29.23 17.18 4.84
CA GLU A 596 28.18 17.37 5.84
C GLU A 596 26.83 17.77 5.19
N ASP A 597 26.87 18.56 4.10
CA ASP A 597 25.68 18.92 3.31
C ASP A 597 25.09 17.72 2.55
N GLN A 598 25.90 16.77 2.10
CA GLN A 598 25.41 15.53 1.47
C GLN A 598 24.76 14.57 2.47
N ILE A 599 25.21 14.63 3.73
CA ILE A 599 24.64 13.88 4.86
C ILE A 599 23.37 14.57 5.39
N LYS A 600 23.29 15.90 5.37
CA LYS A 600 22.12 16.67 5.85
C LYS A 600 20.99 16.83 4.83
N ASN A 601 21.30 17.05 3.54
CA ASN A 601 20.29 17.25 2.49
C ASN A 601 19.61 15.97 2.03
N LYS A 602 20.13 14.82 2.46
CA LYS A 602 19.41 13.55 2.40
C LYS A 602 19.03 13.28 3.85
N ASN A 603 17.75 13.19 4.17
CA ASN A 603 17.30 12.84 5.53
C ASN A 603 17.79 11.45 6.00
N TRP A 604 18.65 10.76 5.24
CA TRP A 604 19.08 9.36 5.36
C TRP A 604 20.60 9.29 5.27
N GLU A 605 21.26 8.40 6.04
CA GLU A 605 22.65 7.99 5.75
C GLU A 605 22.67 7.34 4.36
N PRO A 606 23.25 7.99 3.34
CA PRO A 606 23.04 7.58 1.96
C PRO A 606 23.65 6.21 1.64
N TRP A 607 24.63 5.74 2.42
CA TRP A 607 25.32 4.48 2.18
C TRP A 607 25.20 3.44 3.29
N ALA A 608 24.16 3.50 4.12
CA ALA A 608 23.93 2.50 5.17
C ALA A 608 23.89 1.05 4.63
N ILE A 609 24.26 0.09 5.48
CA ILE A 609 24.17 -1.34 5.21
C ILE A 609 22.70 -1.72 5.07
N SER A 610 22.38 -2.37 3.94
CA SER A 610 21.03 -2.77 3.55
C SER A 610 20.85 -4.28 3.51
N ALA A 611 21.93 -5.06 3.52
CA ALA A 611 21.89 -6.51 3.55
C ALA A 611 23.12 -7.10 4.26
N VAL A 612 22.91 -8.18 4.99
CA VAL A 612 23.98 -9.02 5.55
C VAL A 612 23.66 -10.49 5.32
N ALA A 613 24.69 -11.31 5.17
CA ALA A 613 24.55 -12.76 5.14
C ALA A 613 25.83 -13.47 5.58
N SER A 614 25.68 -14.65 6.18
CA SER A 614 26.81 -15.51 6.52
C SER A 614 26.36 -16.97 6.57
N LEU A 615 27.22 -17.89 6.14
CA LEU A 615 26.93 -19.32 6.23
C LEU A 615 27.26 -19.86 7.62
N ASP A 616 28.49 -19.62 8.08
CA ASP A 616 29.07 -20.22 9.29
C ASP A 616 29.49 -19.19 10.35
N GLY A 617 29.36 -17.91 10.04
CA GLY A 617 29.77 -16.81 10.87
C GLY A 617 31.23 -16.39 10.71
N GLY A 618 32.07 -17.17 10.03
CA GLY A 618 33.48 -16.85 9.82
C GLY A 618 33.68 -15.82 8.71
N THR A 619 32.85 -15.89 7.66
CA THR A 619 32.82 -14.90 6.57
C THR A 619 31.46 -14.22 6.52
N ILE A 620 31.44 -12.89 6.53
CA ILE A 620 30.23 -12.07 6.48
C ILE A 620 30.24 -11.26 5.18
N TYR A 621 29.17 -11.40 4.41
CA TYR A 621 28.91 -10.58 3.23
C TYR A 621 28.02 -9.41 3.64
N VAL A 622 28.37 -8.21 3.19
CA VAL A 622 27.70 -6.94 3.51
C VAL A 622 27.35 -6.23 2.21
N GLY A 623 26.08 -5.83 2.08
CA GLY A 623 25.55 -5.04 0.98
C GLY A 623 25.06 -3.68 1.49
N THR A 624 25.17 -2.64 0.67
CA THR A 624 24.80 -1.27 1.09
C THR A 624 23.77 -0.62 0.17
N ASN A 625 23.08 0.39 0.72
CA ASN A 625 22.61 1.52 -0.07
C ASN A 625 23.84 2.10 -0.78
N GLY A 626 23.77 2.33 -2.08
CA GLY A 626 24.94 2.62 -2.92
C GLY A 626 25.50 1.45 -3.70
N GLY A 627 24.97 0.24 -3.52
CA GLY A 627 25.37 -0.89 -4.34
C GLY A 627 26.78 -1.41 -4.04
N ARG A 628 27.34 -1.15 -2.85
CA ARG A 628 28.65 -1.70 -2.47
C ARG A 628 28.47 -3.12 -1.93
N LEU A 629 29.46 -3.97 -2.20
CA LEU A 629 29.57 -5.31 -1.64
C LEU A 629 30.90 -5.41 -0.90
N ILE A 630 30.87 -5.88 0.34
CA ILE A 630 32.05 -6.06 1.19
C ILE A 630 32.04 -7.47 1.77
N VAL A 631 33.19 -8.12 1.78
CA VAL A 631 33.43 -9.35 2.55
C VAL A 631 34.25 -9.02 3.76
N PHE A 632 33.77 -9.43 4.93
CA PHE A 632 34.47 -9.33 6.20
C PHE A 632 34.81 -10.73 6.72
N GLU A 633 36.09 -10.97 6.97
CA GLU A 633 36.59 -12.21 7.55
C GLU A 633 36.82 -12.02 9.06
N GLN A 634 36.12 -12.79 9.89
CA GLN A 634 36.25 -12.68 11.35
C GLN A 634 37.65 -13.02 11.86
N ALA A 635 38.28 -14.06 11.28
CA ALA A 635 39.57 -14.56 11.75
C ALA A 635 40.70 -13.53 11.59
N THR A 636 40.68 -12.81 10.47
CA THR A 636 41.69 -11.80 10.17
C THR A 636 41.25 -10.39 10.56
N ARG A 637 39.94 -10.21 10.82
CA ARG A 637 39.27 -8.91 11.02
C ARG A 637 39.49 -7.97 9.84
N LEU A 638 39.69 -8.53 8.64
CA LEU A 638 39.90 -7.78 7.41
C LEU A 638 38.59 -7.67 6.63
N ALA A 639 38.32 -6.45 6.17
CA ALA A 639 37.26 -6.14 5.22
C ALA A 639 37.86 -5.96 3.83
N ARG A 640 37.22 -6.52 2.81
CA ARG A 640 37.61 -6.38 1.40
C ARG A 640 36.39 -6.03 0.58
N GLU A 641 36.51 -5.00 -0.24
CA GLU A 641 35.47 -4.62 -1.18
C GLU A 641 35.46 -5.56 -2.39
N ILE A 642 34.27 -6.04 -2.75
CA ILE A 642 34.04 -6.84 -3.95
C ILE A 642 33.75 -5.90 -5.11
N THR A 643 34.40 -6.13 -6.24
CA THR A 643 34.10 -5.37 -7.46
C THR A 643 32.70 -5.72 -7.99
N VAL A 644 31.82 -4.72 -8.09
CA VAL A 644 30.49 -4.85 -8.70
C VAL A 644 30.51 -4.24 -10.11
N PRO A 645 30.25 -5.02 -11.17
CA PRO A 645 30.45 -4.58 -12.56
C PRO A 645 29.44 -3.50 -13.01
N LEU A 646 28.27 -3.44 -12.37
CA LEU A 646 27.22 -2.46 -12.66
C LEU A 646 27.47 -1.09 -12.02
N ARG A 647 28.45 -1.00 -11.11
CA ARG A 647 28.66 0.19 -10.30
C ARG A 647 29.53 1.19 -11.04
N THR A 648 29.11 2.45 -11.08
CA THR A 648 29.85 3.52 -11.78
C THR A 648 30.73 4.36 -10.85
N ASN A 649 30.36 4.44 -9.57
CA ASN A 649 31.10 5.17 -8.56
C ASN A 649 31.74 4.20 -7.55
N PRO A 650 33.07 4.22 -7.33
CA PRO A 650 33.72 3.38 -6.32
C PRO A 650 33.22 3.63 -4.89
N TRP A 651 32.69 4.82 -4.60
CA TRP A 651 32.15 5.18 -3.28
C TRP A 651 30.66 4.85 -3.10
N GLY A 652 29.98 4.38 -4.15
CA GLY A 652 28.55 4.05 -4.15
C GLY A 652 27.72 4.91 -5.12
N ASP A 653 26.73 4.29 -5.76
CA ASP A 653 25.84 4.94 -6.73
C ASP A 653 24.53 5.39 -6.06
N THR A 654 24.11 6.64 -6.27
CA THR A 654 23.05 7.29 -5.47
C THR A 654 21.65 6.67 -5.59
N ASN A 655 21.43 5.79 -6.56
CA ASN A 655 20.16 5.13 -6.84
C ASN A 655 20.29 3.60 -6.91
N SER A 656 21.35 3.05 -6.31
CA SER A 656 21.62 1.61 -6.32
C SER A 656 21.53 1.03 -4.92
N VAL A 657 21.11 -0.23 -4.79
CA VAL A 657 21.05 -0.91 -3.49
C VAL A 657 21.26 -2.41 -3.65
N VAL A 658 21.95 -3.01 -2.68
CA VAL A 658 21.98 -4.47 -2.49
C VAL A 658 20.94 -4.84 -1.44
N ASN A 659 19.81 -5.44 -1.84
CA ASN A 659 18.69 -5.68 -0.91
C ASN A 659 18.76 -7.03 -0.19
N ARG A 660 19.34 -8.05 -0.83
CA ARG A 660 19.41 -9.41 -0.29
C ARG A 660 20.71 -10.07 -0.70
N ILE A 661 21.28 -10.85 0.21
CA ILE A 661 22.43 -11.72 -0.04
C ILE A 661 22.08 -13.11 0.48
N VAL A 662 22.42 -14.15 -0.28
CA VAL A 662 22.31 -15.55 0.13
C VAL A 662 23.64 -16.26 -0.13
N VAL A 663 24.10 -17.04 0.84
CA VAL A 663 25.41 -17.70 0.79
C VAL A 663 25.22 -19.18 0.51
N ALA A 664 25.59 -19.61 -0.70
CA ALA A 664 25.50 -21.01 -1.09
C ALA A 664 26.57 -21.86 -0.39
N ASN A 665 27.82 -21.36 -0.36
CA ASN A 665 28.95 -21.99 0.32
C ASN A 665 30.08 -20.97 0.58
N ASN A 666 31.19 -21.41 1.16
CA ASN A 666 32.33 -20.55 1.54
C ASN A 666 32.99 -19.78 0.38
N LYS A 667 32.67 -20.09 -0.87
CA LYS A 667 33.23 -19.45 -2.07
C LYS A 667 32.18 -18.84 -3.00
N LEU A 668 30.89 -19.03 -2.70
CA LEU A 668 29.80 -18.66 -3.60
C LEU A 668 28.66 -18.04 -2.80
N ALA A 669 28.31 -16.82 -3.17
CA ALA A 669 27.11 -16.14 -2.73
C ALA A 669 26.38 -15.52 -3.93
N PHE A 670 25.14 -15.13 -3.71
CA PHE A 670 24.33 -14.41 -4.67
C PHE A 670 23.74 -13.17 -4.01
N ALA A 671 23.49 -12.13 -4.79
CA ALA A 671 22.85 -10.92 -4.29
C ALA A 671 21.86 -10.34 -5.29
N THR A 672 20.82 -9.67 -4.78
CA THR A 672 19.97 -8.79 -5.59
C THR A 672 20.58 -7.40 -5.64
N TYR A 673 20.62 -6.81 -6.83
CA TYR A 673 21.13 -5.46 -7.07
C TYR A 673 20.11 -4.67 -7.88
N ASN A 674 19.60 -3.59 -7.30
CA ASN A 674 18.54 -2.78 -7.90
C ASN A 674 19.04 -1.37 -8.21
N ILE A 675 18.61 -0.79 -9.34
CA ILE A 675 18.97 0.56 -9.84
C ILE A 675 17.70 1.36 -10.16
N GLY A 676 17.54 2.58 -9.63
CA GLY A 676 16.65 3.59 -10.22
C GLY A 676 16.08 4.69 -9.31
N ARG A 677 15.71 5.82 -9.94
CA ARG A 677 14.79 6.88 -9.46
C ARG A 677 13.62 7.04 -10.45
N SER A 678 12.39 6.99 -9.93
CA SER A 678 11.18 7.54 -10.55
C SER A 678 10.58 8.51 -9.53
N SER A 679 10.37 9.76 -9.94
CA SER A 679 9.76 10.82 -9.14
C SER A 679 8.28 11.00 -9.48
N ARG A 680 7.60 9.95 -9.96
CA ARG A 680 6.21 10.06 -10.46
C ARG A 680 5.21 9.90 -9.31
N PRO A 681 4.34 10.90 -9.05
CA PRO A 681 3.25 10.77 -8.10
C PRO A 681 2.26 9.70 -8.60
N GLY A 682 1.82 8.80 -7.71
CA GLY A 682 0.70 7.88 -7.98
C GLY A 682 1.07 6.49 -8.50
N ALA A 683 2.34 6.21 -8.85
CA ALA A 683 2.84 4.85 -8.99
C ALA A 683 3.37 4.39 -7.64
N SER A 684 2.92 3.26 -7.11
CA SER A 684 3.40 2.75 -5.83
C SER A 684 4.91 2.53 -5.89
N TYR A 685 5.64 3.42 -5.22
CA TYR A 685 6.96 3.26 -4.60
C TYR A 685 8.14 2.67 -5.42
N SER A 686 8.01 2.26 -6.68
CA SER A 686 9.13 1.80 -7.51
C SER A 686 9.86 2.99 -8.11
N GLY A 687 10.83 3.51 -7.36
CA GLY A 687 11.90 4.31 -7.94
C GLY A 687 12.78 3.48 -8.90
N VAL A 688 12.79 2.16 -8.76
CA VAL A 688 13.70 1.22 -9.43
C VAL A 688 13.27 0.96 -10.86
N LYS A 689 14.21 1.09 -11.80
CA LYS A 689 14.03 0.86 -13.24
C LYS A 689 14.62 -0.46 -13.70
N GLU A 690 15.59 -1.00 -12.96
CA GLU A 690 16.34 -2.19 -13.36
C GLU A 690 16.75 -3.02 -12.14
N GLY A 691 16.56 -4.33 -12.22
CA GLY A 691 16.99 -5.30 -11.22
C GLY A 691 17.94 -6.35 -11.81
N TYR A 692 18.91 -6.79 -11.01
CA TYR A 692 19.93 -7.76 -11.40
C TYR A 692 20.16 -8.80 -10.32
N VAL A 693 20.44 -10.04 -10.74
CA VAL A 693 21.03 -11.05 -9.86
C VAL A 693 22.54 -11.08 -10.09
N LEU A 694 23.30 -10.87 -9.01
CA LEU A 694 24.74 -10.98 -9.00
C LEU A 694 25.16 -12.36 -8.48
N ARG A 695 26.14 -12.96 -9.16
CA ARG A 695 26.92 -14.09 -8.63
C ARG A 695 28.20 -13.53 -8.03
N ILE A 696 28.47 -13.85 -6.76
CA ILE A 696 29.61 -13.35 -5.99
C ILE A 696 30.65 -14.46 -5.88
N LEU A 697 31.83 -14.19 -6.44
CA LEU A 697 33.02 -15.04 -6.44
C LEU A 697 34.21 -14.17 -6.02
N PRO A 698 34.46 -13.98 -4.70
CA PRO A 698 35.47 -13.04 -4.23
C PRO A 698 36.83 -13.22 -4.93
N PRO A 699 37.48 -12.13 -5.38
CA PRO A 699 37.23 -10.73 -5.04
C PRO A 699 36.24 -9.98 -5.97
N HIS A 700 35.54 -10.67 -6.87
CA HIS A 700 34.66 -10.03 -7.86
C HIS A 700 33.22 -10.54 -7.80
N ALA A 701 32.28 -9.75 -8.31
CA ALA A 701 30.94 -10.18 -8.64
C ALA A 701 30.73 -10.08 -10.15
N GLU A 702 29.78 -10.84 -10.67
CA GLU A 702 29.38 -10.81 -12.07
C GLU A 702 27.86 -10.80 -12.18
N VAL A 703 27.37 -10.15 -13.24
CA VAL A 703 25.93 -10.13 -13.55
C VAL A 703 25.55 -11.50 -14.09
N LEU A 704 24.72 -12.22 -13.34
CA LEU A 704 24.23 -13.52 -13.76
C LEU A 704 23.02 -13.38 -14.69
N LYS A 705 22.11 -12.45 -14.38
CA LYS A 705 20.88 -12.21 -15.14
C LYS A 705 20.38 -10.78 -14.90
N ALA A 706 20.01 -10.07 -15.97
CA ALA A 706 19.17 -8.88 -15.91
C ALA A 706 17.70 -9.33 -15.83
N LEU A 707 16.90 -8.66 -15.00
CA LEU A 707 15.57 -9.13 -14.65
C LEU A 707 14.48 -8.41 -15.46
N PRO A 708 13.41 -9.13 -15.86
CA PRO A 708 12.40 -8.62 -16.80
C PRO A 708 11.38 -7.63 -16.18
N VAL A 709 11.48 -7.33 -14.88
CA VAL A 709 10.55 -6.46 -14.14
C VAL A 709 11.30 -5.34 -13.40
N ASP A 710 10.59 -4.25 -13.10
CA ASP A 710 11.07 -3.10 -12.32
C ASP A 710 11.35 -3.49 -10.84
N GLY A 711 12.49 -4.16 -10.61
CA GLY A 711 13.01 -4.54 -9.29
C GLY A 711 12.65 -5.97 -8.83
N TYR A 712 13.52 -6.54 -7.98
CA TYR A 712 13.38 -7.92 -7.47
C TYR A 712 13.43 -8.02 -5.95
N TYR A 713 12.72 -9.02 -5.39
CA TYR A 713 12.36 -9.10 -3.98
C TYR A 713 13.20 -10.10 -3.19
N GLY A 714 13.30 -11.32 -3.70
CA GLY A 714 13.82 -12.45 -2.93
C GLY A 714 14.66 -13.37 -3.79
N ILE A 715 15.86 -13.68 -3.30
CA ILE A 715 16.61 -14.84 -3.78
C ILE A 715 16.77 -15.79 -2.61
N GLU A 716 16.67 -17.08 -2.89
CA GLU A 716 16.84 -18.14 -1.91
C GLU A 716 17.63 -19.28 -2.54
N VAL A 717 18.47 -19.94 -1.74
CA VAL A 717 19.28 -21.06 -2.22
C VAL A 717 18.78 -22.35 -1.58
N ALA A 718 18.33 -23.28 -2.39
CA ALA A 718 18.11 -24.65 -1.94
C ALA A 718 19.33 -25.51 -2.29
N ARG A 719 19.74 -26.33 -1.32
CA ARG A 719 20.72 -27.40 -1.56
C ARG A 719 19.96 -28.66 -1.92
N GLU A 720 20.00 -29.03 -3.20
CA GLU A 720 19.60 -30.36 -3.64
C GLU A 720 20.82 -31.31 -3.53
N PRO A 721 20.60 -32.64 -3.46
CA PRO A 721 21.68 -33.60 -3.23
C PRO A 721 22.88 -33.49 -4.18
N GLU A 722 22.66 -33.05 -5.42
CA GLU A 722 23.70 -32.95 -6.46
C GLU A 722 23.94 -31.52 -6.97
N HIS A 723 23.05 -30.58 -6.68
CA HIS A 723 23.07 -29.22 -7.24
C HIS A 723 22.64 -28.16 -6.22
N VAL A 724 23.12 -26.93 -6.45
CA VAL A 724 22.61 -25.73 -5.76
C VAL A 724 21.60 -25.07 -6.68
N VAL A 725 20.35 -24.97 -6.24
CA VAL A 725 19.28 -24.31 -6.98
C VAL A 725 19.07 -22.92 -6.39
N LEU A 726 19.19 -21.90 -7.24
CA LEU A 726 18.87 -20.53 -6.89
C LEU A 726 17.42 -20.27 -7.30
N TYR A 727 16.56 -20.11 -6.31
CA TYR A 727 15.23 -19.57 -6.52
C TYR A 727 15.30 -18.06 -6.47
N ALA A 728 14.50 -17.45 -7.33
CA ALA A 728 14.38 -16.03 -7.43
C ALA A 728 12.87 -15.76 -7.47
N ALA A 729 12.35 -14.83 -6.67
CA ALA A 729 10.98 -14.29 -6.73
C ALA A 729 10.95 -12.76 -6.82
#